data_AF-A0A4S8L998-F1
#
_entry.id   AF-A0A4S8L998-F1
#
_cell.length_a   1.000
_cell.length_b   1.000
_cell.length_c   1.000
_cell.angle_alpha   90.00
_cell.angle_beta   90.00
_cell.angle_gamma   90.00
#
_symmetry.space_group_name_H-M   'P 1'
#
loop_
_entity.id
_entity.type
_entity.pdbx_description
1 polymer ?
#
loop_
_entity_poly.entity_id
_entity_poly.type
_entity_poly.pdbx_seq_one_letter_code
_entity_poly.pdbx_strand_id
1 'polypeptide(L)'
;MKDHCNCNDQRNLVVCIDGTANQFGLKNTNVVELYNRLEKSSTQLTYYNSGIGTYAKESWGSPKYMKQVFGHKVDMAIAWNFKRIVLSAYQWLSENYEEGGRIFLFGFSRGAYQVRVIAGMIEKVGLLYKGNNDQIAFAYELYTSSTTSTKRSVPGNEGFQKKKNQSNQEDLCKYFKDTLSRPHVKVHFVGAWDTVSSIGIVKGPSLPETTTGMKHVCAFRHALALDERRVRFLPEYANGGVGPSSEGNIREVWFAGSHSDIGGGNTENLKSDHFGPALRWMSHQAIDCGLKMQPHRGDFKSMRPKESLTGLWKLLEVLPIRRLSYEGKNDTTRLPHYGRPRQVQPGQKIHESVIDLSPKYYEPKAHIPNHVSWDDKTRVKREMHNMLEEDVYTSLTTILSDYRPRANVNETHLDKGLQEVIKFPGAFDLLFYFLQAEYEKKLTDQRKHIMTGLMTALAAFTQPPQSSETYPKAKLRELVCKMDDGTTKVRDDIRKILDTFLLEGHKQPVHSVAFWQDSTHVVSGSKDGSTQVWNVETGKKVKKLDGNMFVLLKDGTRILCCSENMDIHVWDQKSDRVTCTGTVEQVNQSEGHSKSVLSIALSPDGTHIASASKDNSIVLWEVKDDKMNFLRVVGKHTGPVYTVAFSPDGKQIASGSNDQTVGVWDPIINPSPNPLKEHMLAVWSVAFLSDGKWMVSSSNDKSVKVWDMPSKKRTVKRLWKHDTEVYAVACSSKQTCVSGSKDGVIYFWDSEKENEVIEVHPKDEYGICSLAFSQDGESIAIGCQDGKVRIWDLKTLLFQKSPQPVGLTDSNGTI
;
A
#
# COMPACT_ATOMS: atom_id res chain seq x y z
N MET A 1 -24.99 -5.83 -8.85
CA MET A 1 -25.18 -5.70 -10.32
C MET A 1 -23.81 -5.45 -10.93
N LYS A 2 -23.35 -6.44 -11.71
CA LYS A 2 -22.11 -6.41 -12.50
C LYS A 2 -22.46 -5.78 -13.84
N ASP A 3 -21.77 -4.71 -14.22
CA ASP A 3 -21.55 -4.36 -15.63
C ASP A 3 -20.17 -3.71 -15.77
N HIS A 4 -19.34 -4.44 -16.51
CA HIS A 4 -18.09 -4.14 -17.21
C HIS A 4 -17.42 -2.76 -17.00
N CYS A 5 -16.45 -2.72 -16.08
CA CYS A 5 -15.20 -1.97 -16.28
C CYS A 5 -14.05 -2.95 -16.04
N ASN A 6 -13.20 -3.16 -17.05
CA ASN A 6 -12.05 -4.06 -16.99
C ASN A 6 -10.96 -3.38 -16.12
N CYS A 7 -10.70 -3.90 -14.92
CA CYS A 7 -10.34 -3.06 -13.77
C CYS A 7 -8.93 -3.20 -13.18
N ASN A 8 -7.93 -3.78 -13.86
CA ASN A 8 -6.68 -4.15 -13.16
C ASN A 8 -5.40 -3.33 -13.39
N ASP A 9 -5.32 -2.30 -14.24
CA ASP A 9 -4.06 -1.51 -14.38
C ASP A 9 -4.27 -0.05 -14.85
N GLN A 10 -5.33 0.64 -14.41
CA GLN A 10 -5.67 1.99 -14.91
C GLN A 10 -5.16 3.12 -14.01
N ARG A 11 -4.70 4.21 -14.64
CA ARG A 11 -4.17 5.41 -13.97
C ARG A 11 -5.30 6.28 -13.40
N ASN A 12 -5.15 6.75 -12.16
CA ASN A 12 -6.08 7.65 -11.49
C ASN A 12 -5.63 9.11 -11.60
N LEU A 13 -6.57 10.02 -11.88
CA LEU A 13 -6.42 11.47 -11.79
C LEU A 13 -7.34 11.99 -10.69
N VAL A 14 -6.76 12.55 -9.64
CA VAL A 14 -7.50 13.00 -8.46
C VAL A 14 -7.39 14.52 -8.31
N VAL A 15 -8.51 15.22 -8.38
CA VAL A 15 -8.60 16.68 -8.24
C VAL A 15 -9.28 17.03 -6.93
N CYS A 16 -8.58 17.75 -6.05
CA CYS A 16 -9.08 18.21 -4.77
C CYS A 16 -9.17 19.75 -4.74
N ILE A 17 -10.36 20.29 -4.54
CA ILE A 17 -10.59 21.75 -4.47
C ILE A 17 -11.21 22.12 -3.12
N ASP A 18 -10.44 22.80 -2.28
CA ASP A 18 -10.92 23.33 -1.01
C ASP A 18 -11.56 24.70 -1.23
N GLY A 19 -12.85 24.84 -0.93
CA GLY A 19 -13.58 26.08 -1.10
C GLY A 19 -13.50 27.06 0.07
N THR A 20 -12.78 26.77 1.15
CA THR A 20 -12.73 27.66 2.32
C THR A 20 -11.79 28.86 2.13
N ALA A 21 -11.87 29.85 3.02
CA ALA A 21 -10.93 30.97 3.08
C ALA A 21 -9.69 30.64 3.93
N ASN A 22 -9.59 29.42 4.46
CA ASN A 22 -8.44 28.97 5.21
C ASN A 22 -7.38 28.45 4.23
N GLN A 23 -6.18 29.00 4.31
CA GLN A 23 -5.02 28.39 3.69
C GLN A 23 -4.64 27.12 4.46
N PHE A 24 -3.80 26.28 3.84
CA PHE A 24 -3.10 25.23 4.57
C PHE A 24 -2.51 25.82 5.85
N GLY A 25 -2.91 25.30 7.01
CA GLY A 25 -2.65 25.98 8.27
C GLY A 25 -3.11 25.19 9.48
N LEU A 26 -3.30 25.88 10.60
CA LEU A 26 -3.65 25.23 11.87
C LEU A 26 -5.00 24.54 11.83
N LYS A 27 -5.94 25.00 10.98
CA LYS A 27 -7.32 24.51 10.90
C LYS A 27 -7.62 23.97 9.49
N ASN A 28 -7.19 22.75 9.23
CA ASN A 28 -7.35 22.09 7.94
C ASN A 28 -8.75 21.52 7.72
N THR A 29 -9.17 21.42 6.47
CA THR A 29 -10.44 20.83 6.03
C THR A 29 -10.31 19.33 5.74
N ASN A 30 -11.44 18.66 5.55
CA ASN A 30 -11.51 17.26 5.14
C ASN A 30 -10.89 17.02 3.76
N VAL A 31 -10.89 18.03 2.87
CA VAL A 31 -10.23 17.96 1.56
C VAL A 31 -8.71 17.91 1.73
N VAL A 32 -8.16 18.76 2.61
CA VAL A 32 -6.72 18.77 2.92
C VAL A 32 -6.31 17.45 3.57
N GLU A 33 -7.10 16.95 4.52
CA GLU A 33 -6.82 15.68 5.19
C GLU A 33 -6.91 14.49 4.23
N LEU A 34 -7.92 14.45 3.34
CA LEU A 34 -8.01 13.46 2.27
C LEU A 34 -6.78 13.54 1.35
N TYR A 35 -6.43 14.73 0.88
CA TYR A 35 -5.31 14.95 -0.04
C TYR A 35 -3.96 14.55 0.56
N ASN A 36 -3.77 14.79 1.87
CA ASN A 36 -2.57 14.36 2.59
C ASN A 36 -2.40 12.83 2.53
N ARG A 37 -3.51 12.09 2.56
CA ARG A 37 -3.53 10.63 2.57
C ARG A 37 -3.49 9.99 1.19
N LEU A 38 -3.79 10.73 0.11
CA LEU A 38 -3.72 10.17 -1.24
C LEU A 38 -2.31 9.66 -1.54
N GLU A 39 -2.23 8.45 -2.11
CA GLU A 39 -1.01 7.91 -2.68
C GLU A 39 -0.62 8.75 -3.90
N LYS A 40 0.64 9.21 -3.93
CA LYS A 40 1.18 10.05 -5.00
C LYS A 40 2.20 9.21 -5.77
N SER A 41 1.75 8.58 -6.85
CA SER A 41 2.56 7.65 -7.65
C SER A 41 2.32 7.86 -9.15
N SER A 42 3.10 7.20 -10.01
CA SER A 42 2.89 7.25 -11.47
C SER A 42 1.49 6.78 -11.88
N THR A 43 0.92 5.85 -11.11
CA THR A 43 -0.41 5.28 -11.30
C THR A 43 -1.54 6.10 -10.68
N GLN A 44 -1.24 7.09 -9.83
CA GLN A 44 -2.23 8.02 -9.28
C GLN A 44 -1.65 9.44 -9.16
N LEU A 45 -2.08 10.30 -10.09
CA LEU A 45 -1.75 11.71 -10.09
C LEU A 45 -2.76 12.50 -9.26
N THR A 46 -2.26 13.51 -8.54
CA THR A 46 -3.06 14.31 -7.63
C THR A 46 -2.89 15.80 -7.92
N TYR A 47 -3.99 16.56 -7.88
CA TYR A 47 -4.04 18.01 -8.03
C TYR A 47 -4.76 18.62 -6.83
N TYR A 48 -4.21 19.68 -6.26
CA TYR A 48 -4.82 20.40 -5.14
C TYR A 48 -4.90 21.90 -5.42
N ASN A 49 -6.03 22.50 -5.06
CA ASN A 49 -6.22 23.95 -5.06
C ASN A 49 -6.95 24.42 -3.79
N SER A 50 -6.41 25.42 -3.12
CA SER A 50 -6.94 25.97 -1.86
C SER A 50 -8.12 26.95 -2.04
N GLY A 51 -8.62 27.14 -3.26
CA GLY A 51 -9.81 27.95 -3.53
C GLY A 51 -9.63 29.47 -3.38
N ILE A 52 -8.45 29.95 -2.95
CA ILE A 52 -8.18 31.36 -2.65
C ILE A 52 -7.20 31.94 -3.67
N GLY A 53 -7.64 32.98 -4.38
CA GLY A 53 -6.78 33.98 -5.01
C GLY A 53 -6.67 35.21 -4.10
N THR A 54 -5.43 35.68 -3.88
CA THR A 54 -5.01 36.96 -3.27
C THR A 54 -6.11 37.89 -2.72
N TYR A 55 -6.18 38.03 -1.39
CA TYR A 55 -6.70 39.27 -0.80
C TYR A 55 -5.56 40.28 -0.71
N ALA A 56 -5.60 41.31 -1.56
CA ALA A 56 -4.85 42.53 -1.34
C ALA A 56 -5.31 43.15 -0.01
N LYS A 57 -4.35 43.43 0.88
CA LYS A 57 -4.57 44.25 2.07
C LYS A 57 -4.68 45.70 1.59
N GLU A 58 -5.88 46.26 1.55
CA GLU A 58 -6.03 47.72 1.42
C GLU A 58 -7.07 48.27 2.41
N SER A 59 -6.69 49.43 2.93
CA SER A 59 -7.18 50.15 4.10
C SER A 59 -8.63 50.63 3.97
N TRP A 60 -9.38 50.50 5.06
CA TRP A 60 -10.80 50.82 5.14
C TRP A 60 -11.02 52.28 5.57
N GLY A 61 -11.79 53.04 4.79
CA GLY A 61 -12.19 54.39 5.16
C GLY A 61 -13.24 55.03 4.25
N SER A 62 -14.49 54.55 4.26
CA SER A 62 -15.72 55.36 4.05
C SER A 62 -16.99 54.47 3.90
N PRO A 63 -18.08 54.71 4.67
CA PRO A 63 -19.31 53.90 4.64
C PRO A 63 -20.12 53.94 3.33
N LYS A 64 -20.02 55.01 2.53
CA LYS A 64 -20.78 55.15 1.27
C LYS A 64 -20.10 54.45 0.09
N TYR A 65 -18.77 54.45 0.04
CA TYR A 65 -17.98 53.73 -0.96
C TYR A 65 -18.02 52.21 -0.74
N MET A 66 -17.99 51.80 0.53
CA MET A 66 -18.16 50.41 0.97
C MET A 66 -19.39 49.75 0.38
N LYS A 67 -20.57 50.39 0.43
CA LYS A 67 -21.84 49.77 0.03
C LYS A 67 -21.94 49.49 -1.48
N GLN A 68 -21.31 50.32 -2.31
CA GLN A 68 -21.33 50.20 -3.77
C GLN A 68 -20.21 49.27 -4.29
N VAL A 69 -19.08 49.20 -3.58
CA VAL A 69 -17.95 48.31 -3.87
C VAL A 69 -18.16 46.88 -3.36
N PHE A 70 -18.84 46.70 -2.22
CA PHE A 70 -19.04 45.36 -1.60
C PHE A 70 -19.89 44.41 -2.44
N GLY A 71 -20.81 44.92 -3.25
CA GLY A 71 -21.67 44.07 -4.09
C GLY A 71 -20.96 43.69 -5.38
N HIS A 72 -20.64 44.69 -6.21
CA HIS A 72 -20.24 44.45 -7.59
C HIS A 72 -18.78 43.99 -7.76
N LYS A 73 -17.82 44.61 -7.04
CA LYS A 73 -16.40 44.24 -7.17
C LYS A 73 -16.07 42.91 -6.49
N VAL A 74 -16.71 42.62 -5.36
CA VAL A 74 -16.55 41.35 -4.63
C VAL A 74 -17.16 40.20 -5.42
N ASP A 75 -18.39 40.34 -5.91
CA ASP A 75 -19.03 39.29 -6.72
C ASP A 75 -18.26 39.02 -8.02
N MET A 76 -17.71 40.06 -8.67
CA MET A 76 -16.87 39.93 -9.85
C MET A 76 -15.52 39.24 -9.54
N ALA A 77 -14.87 39.59 -8.44
CA ALA A 77 -13.63 38.94 -8.01
C ALA A 77 -13.84 37.46 -7.64
N ILE A 78 -14.97 37.14 -6.98
CA ILE A 78 -15.38 35.76 -6.68
C ILE A 78 -15.64 34.98 -7.97
N ALA A 79 -16.37 35.56 -8.92
CA ALA A 79 -16.66 34.93 -10.21
C ALA A 79 -15.39 34.73 -11.06
N TRP A 80 -14.46 35.69 -11.04
CA TRP A 80 -13.19 35.58 -11.74
C TRP A 80 -12.30 34.47 -11.15
N ASN A 81 -12.17 34.43 -9.81
CA ASN A 81 -11.41 33.37 -9.15
C ASN A 81 -12.07 32.00 -9.33
N PHE A 82 -13.41 31.95 -9.32
CA PHE A 82 -14.18 30.76 -9.64
C PHE A 82 -13.85 30.21 -11.03
N LYS A 83 -13.94 31.06 -12.07
CA LYS A 83 -13.59 30.70 -13.47
C LYS A 83 -12.15 30.20 -13.52
N ARG A 84 -11.20 30.95 -12.96
CA ARG A 84 -9.77 30.59 -12.97
C ARG A 84 -9.51 29.20 -12.40
N ILE A 85 -10.05 28.87 -11.22
CA ILE A 85 -9.82 27.56 -10.57
C ILE A 85 -10.39 26.41 -11.40
N VAL A 86 -11.62 26.58 -11.93
CA VAL A 86 -12.26 25.58 -12.80
C VAL A 86 -11.41 25.33 -14.05
N LEU A 87 -10.97 26.40 -14.73
CA LEU A 87 -10.15 26.27 -15.93
C LEU A 87 -8.78 25.63 -15.63
N SER A 88 -8.12 26.01 -14.52
CA SER A 88 -6.83 25.41 -14.14
C SER A 88 -6.94 23.92 -13.84
N ALA A 89 -7.99 23.49 -13.14
CA ALA A 89 -8.21 22.07 -12.87
C ALA A 89 -8.58 21.29 -14.15
N TYR A 90 -9.41 21.88 -15.02
CA TYR A 90 -9.77 21.28 -16.31
C TYR A 90 -8.55 21.17 -17.26
N GLN A 91 -7.69 22.19 -17.29
CA GLN A 91 -6.42 22.16 -18.02
C GLN A 91 -5.53 21.03 -17.51
N TRP A 92 -5.34 20.94 -16.18
CA TRP A 92 -4.53 19.87 -15.60
C TRP A 92 -5.07 18.47 -15.95
N LEU A 93 -6.40 18.27 -15.93
CA LEU A 93 -7.00 17.03 -16.40
C LEU A 93 -6.71 16.76 -17.88
N SER A 94 -6.86 17.77 -18.75
CA SER A 94 -6.64 17.63 -20.20
C SER A 94 -5.19 17.25 -20.54
N GLU A 95 -4.23 17.79 -19.79
CA GLU A 95 -2.79 17.57 -19.96
C GLU A 95 -2.31 16.21 -19.45
N ASN A 96 -2.96 15.67 -18.41
CA ASN A 96 -2.51 14.46 -17.70
C ASN A 96 -3.36 13.21 -18.00
N TYR A 97 -4.51 13.37 -18.67
CA TYR A 97 -5.39 12.25 -18.98
C TYR A 97 -4.78 11.33 -20.04
N GLU A 98 -4.81 10.04 -19.74
CA GLU A 98 -4.42 8.93 -20.62
C GLU A 98 -5.66 8.06 -20.88
N GLU A 99 -5.67 7.35 -22.01
CA GLU A 99 -6.82 6.53 -22.40
C GLU A 99 -7.09 5.42 -21.36
N GLY A 100 -8.36 5.27 -20.96
CA GLY A 100 -8.75 4.39 -19.85
C GLY A 100 -8.45 4.94 -18.46
N GLY A 101 -7.94 6.17 -18.32
CA GLY A 101 -7.72 6.83 -17.04
C GLY A 101 -9.02 7.15 -16.30
N ARG A 102 -8.96 7.12 -14.96
CA ARG A 102 -10.10 7.40 -14.07
C ARG A 102 -10.02 8.79 -13.47
N ILE A 103 -11.13 9.50 -13.43
CA ILE A 103 -11.20 10.87 -12.89
C ILE A 103 -11.99 10.87 -11.58
N PHE A 104 -11.33 11.33 -10.51
CA PHE A 104 -11.89 11.52 -9.18
C PHE A 104 -11.87 13.02 -8.85
N LEU A 105 -13.03 13.59 -8.51
CA LEU A 105 -13.13 15.00 -8.14
C LEU A 105 -13.65 15.13 -6.69
N PHE A 106 -12.93 15.85 -5.85
CA PHE A 106 -13.29 16.11 -4.46
C PHE A 106 -13.37 17.60 -4.20
N GLY A 107 -14.44 18.04 -3.53
CA GLY A 107 -14.57 19.44 -3.17
C GLY A 107 -15.35 19.66 -1.88
N PHE A 108 -15.00 20.75 -1.19
CA PHE A 108 -15.72 21.23 -0.01
C PHE A 108 -16.22 22.65 -0.22
N SER A 109 -17.43 22.97 0.25
CA SER A 109 -17.99 24.32 0.20
C SER A 109 -18.10 24.84 -1.24
N ARG A 110 -17.43 25.95 -1.57
CA ARG A 110 -17.35 26.48 -2.95
C ARG A 110 -16.66 25.52 -3.91
N GLY A 111 -15.66 24.78 -3.42
CA GLY A 111 -14.94 23.75 -4.16
C GLY A 111 -15.84 22.60 -4.57
N ALA A 112 -16.83 22.24 -3.74
CA ALA A 112 -17.82 21.21 -4.06
C ALA A 112 -18.69 21.61 -5.27
N TYR A 113 -18.99 22.90 -5.43
CA TYR A 113 -19.68 23.40 -6.63
C TYR A 113 -18.74 23.44 -7.85
N GLN A 114 -17.46 23.81 -7.66
CA GLN A 114 -16.46 23.83 -8.73
C GLN A 114 -16.23 22.44 -9.34
N VAL A 115 -16.13 21.39 -8.53
CA VAL A 115 -15.96 20.02 -9.05
C VAL A 115 -17.20 19.51 -9.79
N ARG A 116 -18.41 19.91 -9.39
CA ARG A 116 -19.65 19.62 -10.15
C ARG A 116 -19.63 20.30 -11.51
N VAL A 117 -19.14 21.54 -11.57
CA VAL A 117 -18.99 22.27 -12.83
C VAL A 117 -17.98 21.60 -13.75
N ILE A 118 -16.83 21.16 -13.23
CA ILE A 118 -15.83 20.43 -14.01
C ILE A 118 -16.44 19.15 -14.61
N ALA A 119 -17.20 18.38 -13.81
CA ALA A 119 -17.90 17.19 -14.30
C ALA A 119 -18.94 17.54 -15.38
N GLY A 120 -19.73 18.60 -15.18
CA GLY A 120 -20.69 19.08 -16.18
C GLY A 120 -20.04 19.59 -17.47
N MET A 121 -18.85 20.21 -17.39
CA MET A 121 -18.06 20.60 -18.56
C MET A 121 -17.60 19.36 -19.34
N ILE A 122 -17.03 18.35 -18.66
CA ILE A 122 -16.61 17.10 -19.30
C ILE A 122 -17.81 16.42 -19.98
N GLU A 123 -19.00 16.48 -19.39
CA GLU A 123 -20.21 15.95 -20.01
C GLU A 123 -20.64 16.74 -21.26
N LYS A 124 -20.74 18.06 -21.19
CA LYS A 124 -21.30 18.88 -22.28
C LYS A 124 -20.33 19.18 -23.41
N VAL A 125 -19.07 19.48 -23.08
CA VAL A 125 -18.05 19.91 -24.07
C VAL A 125 -16.89 18.91 -24.19
N GLY A 126 -16.88 17.84 -23.39
CA GLY A 126 -15.83 16.81 -23.41
C GLY A 126 -14.58 17.22 -22.62
N LEU A 127 -13.55 16.37 -22.63
CA LEU A 127 -12.21 16.67 -22.13
C LEU A 127 -11.26 16.87 -23.32
N LEU A 128 -10.66 18.05 -23.44
CA LEU A 128 -9.83 18.40 -24.60
C LEU A 128 -8.58 17.51 -24.74
N TYR A 129 -8.10 17.35 -25.97
CA TYR A 129 -6.78 16.77 -26.24
C TYR A 129 -5.66 17.65 -25.67
N LYS A 130 -4.58 17.00 -25.23
CA LYS A 130 -3.39 17.68 -24.72
C LYS A 130 -2.84 18.64 -25.78
N GLY A 131 -2.58 19.89 -25.37
CA GLY A 131 -2.07 20.95 -26.25
C GLY A 131 -3.13 21.96 -26.70
N ASN A 132 -4.43 21.63 -26.64
CA ASN A 132 -5.52 22.54 -27.04
C ASN A 132 -5.93 23.54 -25.93
N ASN A 133 -4.96 24.01 -25.14
CA ASN A 133 -5.22 24.78 -23.93
C ASN A 133 -5.91 26.13 -24.21
N ASP A 134 -5.63 26.75 -25.36
CA ASP A 134 -6.24 28.02 -25.77
C ASP A 134 -7.76 27.93 -25.97
N GLN A 135 -8.27 26.72 -26.24
CA GLN A 135 -9.70 26.47 -26.44
C GLN A 135 -10.46 26.25 -25.12
N ILE A 136 -9.78 26.11 -23.99
CA ILE A 136 -10.41 25.82 -22.68
C ILE A 136 -11.33 26.98 -22.25
N ALA A 137 -10.91 28.23 -22.46
CA ALA A 137 -11.72 29.40 -22.13
C ALA A 137 -13.01 29.44 -22.97
N PHE A 138 -12.90 29.12 -24.26
CA PHE A 138 -14.04 29.05 -25.17
C PHE A 138 -14.98 27.87 -24.84
N ALA A 139 -14.43 26.70 -24.49
CA ALA A 139 -15.20 25.54 -24.02
C ALA A 139 -16.04 25.88 -22.77
N TYR A 140 -15.49 26.66 -21.85
CA TYR A 140 -16.22 27.15 -20.68
C TYR A 140 -17.34 28.13 -21.05
N GLU A 141 -17.15 28.97 -22.06
CA GLU A 141 -18.18 29.90 -22.54
C GLU A 141 -19.32 29.17 -23.28
N LEU A 142 -18.99 28.17 -24.10
CA LEU A 142 -19.95 27.22 -24.68
C LEU A 142 -20.77 26.50 -23.59
N TYR A 143 -20.09 26.01 -22.56
CA TYR A 143 -20.76 25.38 -21.42
C TYR A 143 -21.69 26.35 -20.70
N THR A 144 -21.23 27.55 -20.31
CA THR A 144 -22.07 28.51 -19.56
C THR A 144 -23.25 29.04 -20.38
N SER A 145 -23.04 29.31 -21.68
CA SER A 145 -24.08 29.82 -22.59
C SER A 145 -25.27 28.88 -22.76
N SER A 146 -25.07 27.55 -22.67
CA SER A 146 -26.15 26.55 -22.70
C SER A 146 -27.19 26.70 -21.58
N THR A 147 -26.88 27.46 -20.52
CA THR A 147 -27.79 27.77 -19.40
C THR A 147 -28.68 28.99 -19.66
N THR A 148 -28.21 29.92 -20.49
CA THR A 148 -28.80 31.27 -20.60
C THR A 148 -30.09 31.24 -21.43
N SER A 149 -30.24 30.23 -22.29
CA SER A 149 -31.42 29.98 -23.13
C SER A 149 -32.64 29.46 -22.34
N THR A 150 -32.45 28.91 -21.14
CA THR A 150 -33.51 28.18 -20.41
C THR A 150 -34.43 29.06 -19.55
N LYS A 151 -34.14 30.37 -19.34
CA LYS A 151 -34.83 31.18 -18.29
C LYS A 151 -35.44 32.54 -18.67
N ARG A 152 -35.51 32.96 -19.94
CA ARG A 152 -36.42 34.06 -20.33
C ARG A 152 -37.84 33.53 -20.58
N SER A 153 -38.44 32.93 -19.56
CA SER A 153 -39.86 32.53 -19.54
C SER A 153 -40.69 33.62 -18.85
N VAL A 154 -41.09 34.62 -19.63
CA VAL A 154 -42.31 35.42 -19.35
C VAL A 154 -43.43 34.74 -20.15
N PRO A 155 -44.61 34.46 -19.57
CA PRO A 155 -45.70 33.84 -20.31
C PRO A 155 -46.26 34.87 -21.31
N GLY A 156 -45.87 34.73 -22.57
CA GLY A 156 -46.26 35.66 -23.63
C GLY A 156 -45.47 35.45 -24.91
N ASN A 157 -45.95 34.54 -25.74
CA ASN A 157 -45.86 34.55 -27.20
C ASN A 157 -44.49 34.67 -27.90
N GLU A 158 -43.58 33.69 -27.76
CA GLU A 158 -42.48 33.47 -28.73
C GLU A 158 -42.02 31.98 -28.72
N GLY A 159 -42.75 31.08 -29.39
CA GLY A 159 -42.56 29.62 -29.27
C GLY A 159 -41.62 28.93 -30.27
N PHE A 160 -41.36 29.53 -31.45
CA PHE A 160 -40.65 28.83 -32.55
C PHE A 160 -39.16 29.21 -32.70
N GLN A 161 -38.79 30.49 -32.59
CA GLN A 161 -37.38 30.90 -32.70
C GLN A 161 -36.52 30.48 -31.49
N LYS A 162 -37.11 30.41 -30.29
CA LYS A 162 -36.40 30.02 -29.06
C LYS A 162 -35.99 28.54 -29.02
N LYS A 163 -36.84 27.63 -29.52
CA LYS A 163 -36.50 26.21 -29.63
C LYS A 163 -35.35 25.97 -30.61
N LYS A 164 -35.32 26.70 -31.73
CA LYS A 164 -34.26 26.62 -32.75
C LYS A 164 -32.91 27.11 -32.21
N ASN A 165 -32.90 28.20 -31.44
CA ASN A 165 -31.65 28.70 -30.83
C ASN A 165 -31.12 27.80 -29.71
N GLN A 166 -32.01 27.12 -28.96
CA GLN A 166 -31.59 26.17 -27.93
C GLN A 166 -31.05 24.87 -28.54
N SER A 167 -31.69 24.33 -29.59
CA SER A 167 -31.17 23.15 -30.30
C SER A 167 -29.83 23.45 -30.95
N ASN A 168 -29.69 24.60 -31.62
CA ASN A 168 -28.44 25.01 -32.25
C ASN A 168 -27.27 25.10 -31.26
N GLN A 169 -27.52 25.51 -30.01
CA GLN A 169 -26.47 25.62 -28.99
C GLN A 169 -26.07 24.25 -28.42
N GLU A 170 -27.04 23.34 -28.23
CA GLU A 170 -26.77 21.96 -27.83
C GLU A 170 -26.04 21.19 -28.94
N ASP A 171 -26.43 21.39 -30.19
CA ASP A 171 -25.77 20.86 -31.39
C ASP A 171 -24.34 21.39 -31.50
N LEU A 172 -24.12 22.67 -31.18
CA LEU A 172 -22.78 23.27 -31.16
C LEU A 172 -21.89 22.68 -30.06
N CYS A 173 -22.41 22.48 -28.85
CA CYS A 173 -21.67 21.80 -27.78
C CYS A 173 -21.31 20.37 -28.18
N LYS A 174 -22.24 19.65 -28.80
CA LYS A 174 -22.01 18.29 -29.30
C LYS A 174 -20.95 18.28 -30.41
N TYR A 175 -21.06 19.17 -31.39
CA TYR A 175 -20.08 19.32 -32.45
C TYR A 175 -18.68 19.66 -31.91
N PHE A 176 -18.61 20.58 -30.93
CA PHE A 176 -17.36 20.93 -30.26
C PHE A 176 -16.74 19.72 -29.54
N LYS A 177 -17.56 18.97 -28.78
CA LYS A 177 -17.16 17.75 -28.08
C LYS A 177 -16.64 16.69 -29.04
N ASP A 178 -17.35 16.45 -30.14
CA ASP A 178 -16.97 15.44 -31.15
C ASP A 178 -15.70 15.83 -31.93
N THR A 179 -15.40 17.14 -32.05
CA THR A 179 -14.27 17.65 -32.84
C THR A 179 -12.98 17.79 -32.03
N LEU A 180 -13.04 18.35 -30.81
CA LEU A 180 -11.85 18.79 -30.06
C LEU A 180 -11.57 18.03 -28.76
N SER A 181 -12.51 17.18 -28.34
CA SER A 181 -12.41 16.42 -27.09
C SER A 181 -12.18 14.93 -27.33
N ARG A 182 -11.61 14.29 -26.32
CA ARG A 182 -11.34 12.85 -26.31
C ARG A 182 -12.67 12.07 -26.26
N PRO A 183 -12.79 10.96 -27.01
CA PRO A 183 -14.01 10.16 -27.02
C PRO A 183 -14.19 9.42 -25.68
N HIS A 184 -15.44 9.24 -25.27
CA HIS A 184 -15.86 8.39 -24.14
C HIS A 184 -15.24 8.70 -22.76
N VAL A 185 -14.71 9.91 -22.54
CA VAL A 185 -14.22 10.30 -21.21
C VAL A 185 -15.39 10.50 -20.25
N LYS A 186 -15.33 9.83 -19.09
CA LYS A 186 -16.34 9.93 -18.04
C LYS A 186 -15.70 10.20 -16.67
N VAL A 187 -16.37 11.01 -15.85
CA VAL A 187 -15.98 11.20 -14.46
C VAL A 187 -16.42 9.98 -13.65
N HIS A 188 -15.48 9.37 -12.93
CA HIS A 188 -15.71 8.11 -12.23
C HIS A 188 -16.28 8.34 -10.84
N PHE A 189 -15.77 9.36 -10.15
CA PHE A 189 -16.21 9.67 -8.79
C PHE A 189 -16.24 11.18 -8.56
N VAL A 190 -17.34 11.66 -7.96
CA VAL A 190 -17.43 13.03 -7.45
C VAL A 190 -17.85 13.00 -5.99
N GLY A 191 -16.95 13.46 -5.11
CA GLY A 191 -17.17 13.63 -3.69
C GLY A 191 -17.36 15.09 -3.32
N ALA A 192 -18.53 15.43 -2.80
CA ALA A 192 -18.88 16.78 -2.38
C ALA A 192 -19.19 16.82 -0.87
N TRP A 193 -18.46 17.63 -0.11
CA TRP A 193 -18.86 18.02 1.25
C TRP A 193 -19.53 19.39 1.19
N ASP A 194 -20.76 19.47 1.72
CA ASP A 194 -21.61 20.66 1.84
C ASP A 194 -21.41 21.73 0.76
N THR A 195 -22.24 21.71 -0.28
CA THR A 195 -22.09 22.68 -1.37
C THR A 195 -22.55 24.08 -0.98
N VAL A 196 -21.80 25.11 -1.40
CA VAL A 196 -22.26 26.50 -1.30
C VAL A 196 -22.08 27.16 -2.66
N SER A 197 -23.19 27.57 -3.29
CA SER A 197 -23.15 28.38 -4.51
C SER A 197 -22.59 29.77 -4.19
N SER A 198 -21.41 30.11 -4.69
CA SER A 198 -20.71 31.38 -4.38
C SER A 198 -21.14 32.56 -5.27
N ILE A 199 -22.09 32.34 -6.18
CA ILE A 199 -22.46 33.34 -7.19
C ILE A 199 -23.53 34.27 -6.60
N GLY A 200 -23.05 35.34 -5.95
CA GLY A 200 -23.78 36.60 -5.76
C GLY A 200 -24.56 36.79 -4.45
N ILE A 201 -24.80 38.06 -4.11
CA ILE A 201 -25.89 38.49 -3.18
C ILE A 201 -27.28 38.19 -3.79
N VAL A 202 -27.33 37.91 -5.09
CA VAL A 202 -28.52 37.53 -5.85
C VAL A 202 -28.24 36.20 -6.57
N LYS A 203 -29.05 35.16 -6.29
CA LYS A 203 -28.93 33.83 -6.91
C LYS A 203 -28.97 33.94 -8.45
N GLY A 204 -27.84 33.72 -9.10
CA GLY A 204 -27.76 33.50 -10.56
C GLY A 204 -28.34 32.14 -10.98
N PRO A 205 -28.54 31.88 -12.28
CA PRO A 205 -28.92 30.55 -12.76
C PRO A 205 -27.81 29.52 -12.44
N SER A 206 -28.20 28.32 -12.00
CA SER A 206 -27.29 27.20 -11.79
C SER A 206 -26.68 26.75 -13.13
N LEU A 207 -25.40 26.38 -13.13
CA LEU A 207 -24.70 25.96 -14.34
C LEU A 207 -25.19 24.57 -14.82
N PRO A 208 -25.04 24.23 -16.10
CA PRO A 208 -25.61 23.01 -16.68
C PRO A 208 -25.06 21.77 -15.99
N GLU A 209 -25.90 20.75 -15.85
CA GLU A 209 -25.58 19.47 -15.20
C GLU A 209 -25.16 19.53 -13.73
N THR A 210 -25.05 20.71 -13.13
CA THR A 210 -24.73 20.83 -11.71
C THR A 210 -25.91 20.40 -10.84
N THR A 211 -27.16 20.65 -11.27
CA THR A 211 -28.39 20.47 -10.49
C THR A 211 -29.36 19.42 -11.08
N THR A 212 -28.92 18.64 -12.07
CA THR A 212 -29.72 17.60 -12.76
C THR A 212 -29.65 16.22 -12.09
N GLY A 213 -29.02 16.14 -10.92
CA GLY A 213 -28.78 14.88 -10.20
C GLY A 213 -27.42 14.24 -10.48
N MET A 214 -26.53 14.85 -11.28
CA MET A 214 -25.19 14.32 -11.59
C MET A 214 -25.20 12.91 -12.22
N LYS A 215 -26.28 12.55 -12.95
CA LYS A 215 -26.46 11.23 -13.58
C LYS A 215 -25.38 10.88 -14.63
N HIS A 216 -24.64 11.86 -15.11
CA HIS A 216 -23.54 11.71 -16.07
C HIS A 216 -22.24 11.16 -15.44
N VAL A 217 -22.14 11.10 -14.11
CA VAL A 217 -20.97 10.56 -13.37
C VAL A 217 -21.22 9.10 -13.00
N CYS A 218 -20.17 8.26 -12.93
CA CYS A 218 -20.32 6.86 -12.51
C CYS A 218 -20.75 6.72 -11.04
N ALA A 219 -20.21 7.54 -10.13
CA ALA A 219 -20.61 7.59 -8.73
C ALA A 219 -20.59 9.03 -8.19
N PHE A 220 -21.68 9.46 -7.56
CA PHE A 220 -21.77 10.75 -6.88
C PHE A 220 -22.04 10.54 -5.39
N ARG A 221 -21.25 11.21 -4.53
CA ARG A 221 -21.35 11.16 -3.08
C ARG A 221 -21.42 12.57 -2.52
N HIS A 222 -22.52 12.88 -1.84
CA HIS A 222 -22.77 14.18 -1.25
C HIS A 222 -22.95 14.05 0.26
N ALA A 223 -22.01 14.58 1.02
CA ALA A 223 -22.10 14.68 2.47
C ALA A 223 -22.72 16.02 2.85
N LEU A 224 -23.85 15.97 3.56
CA LEU A 224 -24.67 17.13 3.94
C LEU A 224 -24.68 17.32 5.47
N ALA A 225 -24.65 18.57 5.92
CA ALA A 225 -24.70 18.92 7.34
C ALA A 225 -26.17 19.01 7.80
N LEU A 226 -26.56 18.16 8.74
CA LEU A 226 -27.94 18.06 9.22
C LEU A 226 -28.38 19.32 9.99
N ASP A 227 -27.49 19.91 10.81
CA ASP A 227 -27.82 21.04 11.69
C ASP A 227 -27.36 22.40 11.17
N GLU A 228 -27.05 22.49 9.88
CA GLU A 228 -26.71 23.76 9.25
C GLU A 228 -27.95 24.63 9.03
N ARG A 229 -28.11 25.66 9.87
CA ARG A 229 -29.30 26.52 9.93
C ARG A 229 -29.09 27.92 9.33
N ARG A 230 -27.91 28.24 8.80
CA ARG A 230 -27.63 29.58 8.24
C ARG A 230 -28.34 29.81 6.90
N VAL A 231 -29.14 30.89 6.82
CA VAL A 231 -29.94 31.39 5.68
C VAL A 231 -29.36 31.23 4.27
N ARG A 232 -28.08 31.56 4.09
CA ARG A 232 -27.52 31.90 2.77
C ARG A 232 -26.69 30.78 2.16
N PHE A 233 -26.29 29.80 2.97
CA PHE A 233 -25.40 28.69 2.62
C PHE A 233 -26.20 27.39 2.52
N LEU A 234 -27.35 27.46 1.85
CA LEU A 234 -28.20 26.29 1.66
C LEU A 234 -27.55 25.45 0.55
N PRO A 235 -27.20 24.18 0.82
CA PRO A 235 -26.61 23.34 -0.19
C PRO A 235 -27.59 23.13 -1.32
N GLU A 236 -27.13 23.41 -2.53
CA GLU A 236 -27.85 22.99 -3.71
C GLU A 236 -27.75 21.47 -3.78
N TYR A 237 -28.82 20.76 -3.39
CA TYR A 237 -28.89 19.31 -3.58
C TYR A 237 -28.52 18.96 -5.03
N ALA A 238 -28.04 17.74 -5.23
CA ALA A 238 -27.60 17.26 -6.53
C ALA A 238 -28.69 17.45 -7.60
N ASN A 239 -29.96 17.28 -7.20
CA ASN A 239 -31.15 17.38 -8.05
C ASN A 239 -32.00 18.62 -7.74
N GLY A 240 -31.35 19.74 -7.39
CA GLY A 240 -31.99 21.04 -7.23
C GLY A 240 -33.17 21.00 -6.27
N GLY A 241 -32.99 20.50 -5.04
CA GLY A 241 -34.02 20.49 -4.00
C GLY A 241 -34.78 19.18 -3.81
N VAL A 242 -34.61 18.18 -4.69
CA VAL A 242 -35.17 16.82 -4.51
C VAL A 242 -34.05 15.84 -4.16
N GLY A 243 -34.37 14.79 -3.40
CA GLY A 243 -33.46 13.67 -3.18
C GLY A 243 -33.15 12.88 -4.45
N PRO A 244 -32.17 11.97 -4.40
CA PRO A 244 -31.81 11.14 -5.53
C PRO A 244 -32.92 10.15 -5.90
N SER A 245 -33.12 9.91 -7.21
CA SER A 245 -33.97 8.82 -7.72
C SER A 245 -33.30 7.46 -7.49
N SER A 246 -34.09 6.38 -7.49
CA SER A 246 -33.57 5.00 -7.43
C SER A 246 -32.65 4.63 -8.62
N GLU A 247 -32.72 5.40 -9.71
CA GLU A 247 -31.84 5.26 -10.87
C GLU A 247 -30.51 6.02 -10.71
N GLY A 248 -29.40 5.27 -10.75
CA GLY A 248 -28.03 5.80 -10.71
C GLY A 248 -27.30 5.54 -9.39
N ASN A 249 -25.97 5.63 -9.39
CA ASN A 249 -25.13 5.41 -8.21
C ASN A 249 -24.87 6.74 -7.46
N ILE A 250 -25.96 7.35 -7.00
CA ILE A 250 -25.97 8.66 -6.34
C ILE A 250 -26.35 8.45 -4.87
N ARG A 251 -25.52 8.96 -3.94
CA ARG A 251 -25.86 8.97 -2.51
C ARG A 251 -25.74 10.38 -1.95
N GLU A 252 -26.85 10.88 -1.42
CA GLU A 252 -26.87 12.06 -0.57
C GLU A 252 -27.12 11.64 0.87
N VAL A 253 -26.14 11.92 1.74
CA VAL A 253 -26.12 11.41 3.11
C VAL A 253 -25.95 12.56 4.09
N TRP A 254 -26.83 12.61 5.07
CA TRP A 254 -26.83 13.58 6.16
C TRP A 254 -25.94 13.12 7.31
N PHE A 255 -25.04 13.99 7.75
CA PHE A 255 -24.15 13.80 8.88
C PHE A 255 -24.47 14.79 10.00
N ALA A 256 -24.14 14.41 11.23
CA ALA A 256 -24.34 15.26 12.41
C ALA A 256 -23.52 16.56 12.31
N GLY A 257 -24.06 17.66 12.83
CA GLY A 257 -23.36 18.94 12.94
C GLY A 257 -23.57 19.92 11.79
N SER A 258 -22.72 20.94 11.76
CA SER A 258 -22.77 22.09 10.86
C SER A 258 -21.82 21.95 9.66
N HIS A 259 -21.86 22.92 8.73
CA HIS A 259 -20.92 23.00 7.59
C HIS A 259 -19.45 22.81 7.99
N SER A 260 -19.09 23.34 9.15
CA SER A 260 -17.71 23.32 9.65
C SER A 260 -17.32 21.96 10.24
N ASP A 261 -18.31 21.18 10.68
CA ASP A 261 -18.09 19.89 11.31
C ASP A 261 -17.95 18.80 10.22
N ILE A 262 -18.73 18.90 9.14
CA ILE A 262 -18.71 17.91 8.05
C ILE A 262 -17.61 18.13 7.01
N GLY A 263 -17.04 19.34 6.93
CA GLY A 263 -15.94 19.65 6.02
C GLY A 263 -14.66 20.13 6.70
N GLY A 264 -14.67 20.31 8.03
CA GLY A 264 -13.50 20.75 8.79
C GLY A 264 -13.23 22.26 8.71
N GLY A 265 -12.06 22.69 9.22
CA GLY A 265 -11.58 24.06 9.09
C GLY A 265 -11.86 25.01 10.27
N ASN A 266 -12.66 24.63 11.27
CA ASN A 266 -12.92 25.45 12.47
C ASN A 266 -12.35 24.88 13.77
N THR A 267 -11.60 23.80 13.69
CA THR A 267 -10.86 23.15 14.78
C THR A 267 -9.40 23.05 14.40
N GLU A 268 -8.51 23.19 15.38
CA GLU A 268 -7.09 22.97 15.13
C GLU A 268 -6.84 21.51 14.81
N ASN A 269 -6.30 21.26 13.61
CA ASN A 269 -6.03 19.95 13.05
C ASN A 269 -4.72 19.99 12.25
N LEU A 270 -3.65 20.37 12.96
CA LEU A 270 -2.29 20.49 12.42
C LEU A 270 -1.76 19.15 11.91
N LYS A 271 -2.09 18.07 12.63
CA LYS A 271 -1.67 16.70 12.31
C LYS A 271 -2.50 16.04 11.21
N SER A 272 -3.61 16.67 10.77
CA SER A 272 -4.57 16.09 9.82
C SER A 272 -5.00 14.68 10.27
N ASP A 273 -5.38 14.57 11.55
CA ASP A 273 -5.63 13.31 12.26
C ASP A 273 -7.07 13.23 12.83
N HIS A 274 -8.00 14.03 12.30
CA HIS A 274 -9.34 14.12 12.87
C HIS A 274 -10.25 12.99 12.40
N PHE A 275 -10.12 12.59 11.13
CA PHE A 275 -10.77 11.48 10.45
C PHE A 275 -12.21 11.19 10.91
N GLY A 276 -13.02 12.26 10.89
CA GLY A 276 -14.42 12.23 11.33
C GLY A 276 -15.35 11.48 10.37
N PRO A 277 -16.59 11.15 10.80
CA PRO A 277 -17.53 10.29 10.07
C PRO A 277 -17.71 10.64 8.58
N ALA A 278 -17.87 11.92 8.24
CA ALA A 278 -18.08 12.37 6.86
C ALA A 278 -16.84 12.15 5.96
N LEU A 279 -15.63 12.27 6.52
CA LEU A 279 -14.39 12.00 5.79
C LEU A 279 -14.15 10.49 5.64
N ARG A 280 -14.47 9.70 6.67
CA ARG A 280 -14.39 8.23 6.62
C ARG A 280 -15.30 7.65 5.56
N TRP A 281 -16.57 8.03 5.60
CA TRP A 281 -17.56 7.58 4.63
C TRP A 281 -17.16 7.95 3.20
N MET A 282 -16.75 9.20 2.95
CA MET A 282 -16.31 9.63 1.61
C MET A 282 -15.07 8.85 1.14
N SER A 283 -14.09 8.67 2.02
CA SER A 283 -12.87 7.92 1.75
C SER A 283 -13.18 6.49 1.31
N HIS A 284 -14.06 5.80 2.05
CA HIS A 284 -14.49 4.44 1.75
C HIS A 284 -15.16 4.36 0.38
N GLN A 285 -16.16 5.21 0.13
CA GLN A 285 -16.91 5.19 -1.14
C GLN A 285 -15.99 5.44 -2.34
N ALA A 286 -14.93 6.22 -2.17
CA ALA A 286 -13.95 6.46 -3.22
C ALA A 286 -12.98 5.28 -3.42
N ILE A 287 -12.54 4.61 -2.34
CA ILE A 287 -11.69 3.41 -2.42
C ILE A 287 -12.43 2.28 -3.14
N ASP A 288 -13.73 2.10 -2.89
CA ASP A 288 -14.57 1.13 -3.61
C ASP A 288 -14.60 1.38 -5.12
N CYS A 289 -14.39 2.64 -5.54
CA CYS A 289 -14.31 3.04 -6.94
C CYS A 289 -12.87 2.96 -7.51
N GLY A 290 -11.90 2.53 -6.71
CA GLY A 290 -10.50 2.33 -7.10
C GLY A 290 -9.55 3.46 -6.72
N LEU A 291 -9.92 4.37 -5.80
CA LEU A 291 -9.01 5.39 -5.27
C LEU A 291 -7.90 4.73 -4.41
N LYS A 292 -6.64 5.11 -4.63
CA LYS A 292 -5.50 4.63 -3.83
C LYS A 292 -5.20 5.61 -2.70
N MET A 293 -5.11 5.15 -1.45
CA MET A 293 -4.95 6.04 -0.31
C MET A 293 -4.22 5.33 0.84
N GLN A 294 -3.39 6.08 1.57
CA GLN A 294 -2.69 5.59 2.75
C GLN A 294 -3.65 5.35 3.93
N PRO A 295 -3.37 4.35 4.78
CA PRO A 295 -4.14 4.10 5.99
C PRO A 295 -4.10 5.30 6.94
N HIS A 296 -5.17 5.49 7.69
CA HIS A 296 -5.23 6.53 8.72
C HIS A 296 -4.31 6.16 9.90
N ARG A 297 -3.51 7.12 10.41
CA ARG A 297 -2.47 6.90 11.43
C ARG A 297 -2.79 7.50 12.81
N GLY A 298 -4.07 7.70 13.14
CA GLY A 298 -4.52 8.32 14.40
C GLY A 298 -5.79 7.69 14.96
N ASP A 299 -6.20 8.17 16.13
CA ASP A 299 -7.46 7.76 16.75
C ASP A 299 -8.66 8.26 15.97
N PHE A 300 -9.67 7.40 15.85
CA PHE A 300 -10.97 7.80 15.35
C PHE A 300 -11.63 8.76 16.34
N LYS A 301 -11.60 10.05 16.03
CA LYS A 301 -12.17 11.07 16.91
C LYS A 301 -13.69 11.12 16.76
N SER A 302 -14.37 11.16 17.89
CA SER A 302 -15.79 11.48 17.94
C SER A 302 -16.01 12.95 17.57
N MET A 303 -17.10 13.20 16.87
CA MET A 303 -17.48 14.56 16.49
C MET A 303 -18.12 15.27 17.68
N ARG A 304 -17.80 16.56 17.86
CA ARG A 304 -18.53 17.47 18.78
C ARG A 304 -19.23 18.55 17.94
N PRO A 305 -20.50 18.33 17.56
CA PRO A 305 -21.25 19.24 16.71
C PRO A 305 -21.25 20.67 17.27
N LYS A 306 -20.99 21.65 16.40
CA LYS A 306 -21.05 23.07 16.75
C LYS A 306 -22.33 23.70 16.25
N GLU A 307 -22.84 24.67 17.00
CA GLU A 307 -24.04 25.38 16.60
C GLU A 307 -23.75 26.33 15.43
N SER A 308 -24.45 26.12 14.32
CA SER A 308 -24.30 26.90 13.09
C SER A 308 -24.79 28.35 13.20
N LEU A 309 -25.78 28.62 14.05
CA LEU A 309 -26.47 29.92 14.15
C LEU A 309 -25.98 30.74 15.35
N THR A 310 -24.86 31.45 15.20
CA THR A 310 -24.22 32.27 16.25
C THR A 310 -24.10 33.74 15.87
N GLY A 311 -24.13 34.64 16.88
CA GLY A 311 -23.83 36.07 16.75
C GLY A 311 -24.50 36.76 15.55
N LEU A 312 -23.68 37.25 14.61
CA LEU A 312 -24.08 37.95 13.39
C LEU A 312 -25.06 37.14 12.51
N TRP A 313 -24.99 35.81 12.51
CA TRP A 313 -25.88 34.97 11.70
C TRP A 313 -27.33 35.01 12.17
N LYS A 314 -27.58 35.19 13.48
CA LYS A 314 -28.95 35.41 14.01
C LYS A 314 -29.54 36.71 13.47
N LEU A 315 -28.72 37.73 13.29
CA LEU A 315 -29.13 39.03 12.76
C LEU A 315 -29.43 38.95 11.26
N LEU A 316 -28.59 38.23 10.50
CA LEU A 316 -28.84 37.95 9.08
C LEU A 316 -30.05 37.04 8.83
N GLU A 317 -30.42 36.18 9.79
CA GLU A 317 -31.61 35.33 9.73
C GLU A 317 -32.90 36.14 9.55
N VAL A 318 -32.98 37.28 10.23
CA VAL A 318 -34.18 38.14 10.27
C VAL A 318 -34.29 39.04 9.04
N LEU A 319 -33.20 39.31 8.32
CA LEU A 319 -33.22 40.17 7.13
C LEU A 319 -34.01 39.53 5.98
N PRO A 320 -34.79 40.29 5.19
CA PRO A 320 -35.63 39.76 4.10
C PRO A 320 -34.81 39.40 2.84
N ILE A 321 -33.78 38.58 3.02
CA ILE A 321 -32.91 38.07 1.96
C ILE A 321 -33.60 36.87 1.30
N ARG A 322 -33.52 36.80 -0.03
CA ARG A 322 -34.03 35.66 -0.80
C ARG A 322 -33.22 34.41 -0.45
N ARG A 323 -33.89 33.37 0.06
CA ARG A 323 -33.31 32.10 0.53
C ARG A 323 -34.06 30.91 -0.04
N LEU A 324 -33.47 29.71 -0.03
CA LEU A 324 -34.19 28.48 -0.40
C LEU A 324 -35.26 28.18 0.66
N SER A 325 -36.44 27.79 0.19
CA SER A 325 -37.52 27.25 1.01
C SER A 325 -37.18 25.82 1.42
N TYR A 326 -37.69 25.37 2.57
CA TYR A 326 -37.56 23.97 3.01
C TYR A 326 -38.61 23.05 2.38
N GLU A 327 -39.55 23.60 1.61
CA GLU A 327 -40.79 22.92 1.23
C GLU A 327 -40.83 22.47 -0.25
N GLY A 328 -39.90 22.90 -1.12
CA GLY A 328 -39.97 22.54 -2.55
C GLY A 328 -38.72 22.75 -3.42
N LYS A 329 -38.70 22.05 -4.56
CA LYS A 329 -37.58 21.93 -5.55
C LYS A 329 -36.95 23.28 -5.95
N ASN A 330 -37.75 24.29 -6.25
CA ASN A 330 -37.25 25.60 -6.69
C ASN A 330 -37.80 26.76 -5.88
N ASP A 331 -38.33 26.47 -4.68
CA ASP A 331 -39.02 27.47 -3.92
C ASP A 331 -38.02 28.37 -3.19
N THR A 332 -38.20 29.69 -3.31
CA THR A 332 -37.38 30.68 -2.65
C THR A 332 -38.27 31.60 -1.84
N THR A 333 -38.01 31.70 -0.55
CA THR A 333 -38.74 32.60 0.34
C THR A 333 -37.90 33.82 0.68
N ARG A 334 -38.55 34.92 1.07
CA ARG A 334 -37.89 36.05 1.75
C ARG A 334 -38.15 36.01 3.26
N LEU A 335 -39.09 35.17 3.71
CA LEU A 335 -39.44 35.02 5.11
C LEU A 335 -38.29 34.36 5.88
N PRO A 336 -38.02 34.82 7.11
CA PRO A 336 -37.05 34.18 7.99
C PRO A 336 -37.49 32.76 8.36
N HIS A 337 -36.54 31.84 8.40
CA HIS A 337 -36.80 30.47 8.86
C HIS A 337 -36.76 30.37 10.39
N TYR A 338 -36.35 31.42 11.10
CA TYR A 338 -36.21 31.46 12.56
C TYR A 338 -35.38 30.28 13.13
N GLY A 339 -34.40 29.80 12.36
CA GLY A 339 -33.60 28.64 12.76
C GLY A 339 -34.37 27.32 12.73
N ARG A 340 -35.48 27.24 11.98
CA ARG A 340 -36.14 25.97 11.65
C ARG A 340 -35.14 25.01 11.02
N PRO A 341 -35.19 23.74 11.39
CA PRO A 341 -34.27 22.75 10.89
C PRO A 341 -34.65 22.27 9.48
N ARG A 342 -33.72 21.57 8.84
CA ARG A 342 -33.91 21.05 7.48
C ARG A 342 -34.83 19.82 7.47
N GLN A 343 -35.53 19.63 6.36
CA GLN A 343 -36.33 18.45 6.09
C GLN A 343 -35.56 17.49 5.18
N VAL A 344 -35.38 16.25 5.64
CA VAL A 344 -34.78 15.17 4.83
C VAL A 344 -35.77 14.77 3.73
N GLN A 345 -35.32 14.80 2.47
CA GLN A 345 -36.14 14.48 1.32
C GLN A 345 -36.16 12.96 1.04
N PRO A 346 -37.24 12.42 0.41
CA PRO A 346 -37.28 11.02 -0.02
C PRO A 346 -36.06 10.67 -0.89
N GLY A 347 -35.45 9.51 -0.64
CA GLY A 347 -34.24 9.04 -1.32
C GLY A 347 -32.92 9.49 -0.68
N GLN A 348 -32.93 10.49 0.21
CA GLN A 348 -31.75 10.86 0.99
C GLN A 348 -31.58 9.93 2.20
N LYS A 349 -30.32 9.75 2.62
CA LYS A 349 -29.98 8.88 3.75
C LYS A 349 -29.44 9.66 4.94
N ILE A 350 -29.48 9.05 6.12
CA ILE A 350 -28.92 9.58 7.36
C ILE A 350 -27.80 8.65 7.80
N HIS A 351 -26.63 9.20 8.08
CA HIS A 351 -25.50 8.43 8.56
C HIS A 351 -25.67 8.07 10.05
N GLU A 352 -25.27 6.86 10.43
CA GLU A 352 -25.40 6.32 11.80
C GLU A 352 -24.80 7.24 12.88
N SER A 353 -23.77 8.03 12.53
CA SER A 353 -23.18 9.04 13.44
C SER A 353 -24.20 10.03 14.04
N VAL A 354 -25.36 10.24 13.40
CA VAL A 354 -26.43 11.09 13.95
C VAL A 354 -27.12 10.44 15.15
N ILE A 355 -27.25 9.11 15.15
CA ILE A 355 -27.95 8.34 16.17
C ILE A 355 -27.02 8.02 17.34
N ASP A 356 -25.77 7.69 17.08
CA ASP A 356 -24.87 7.13 18.11
C ASP A 356 -24.19 8.17 19.00
N LEU A 357 -24.30 9.46 18.67
CA LEU A 357 -23.93 10.53 19.60
C LEU A 357 -24.87 10.51 20.83
N SER A 358 -24.30 10.76 22.02
CA SER A 358 -25.08 10.79 23.26
C SER A 358 -25.94 12.07 23.32
N PRO A 359 -27.21 11.99 23.81
CA PRO A 359 -28.08 13.15 23.96
C PRO A 359 -27.47 14.28 24.80
N LYS A 360 -26.53 13.94 25.70
CA LYS A 360 -25.79 14.91 26.52
C LYS A 360 -24.87 15.84 25.70
N TYR A 361 -24.45 15.42 24.51
CA TYR A 361 -23.47 16.12 23.68
C TYR A 361 -24.03 16.59 22.34
N TYR A 362 -25.16 16.03 21.90
CA TYR A 362 -25.77 16.35 20.62
C TYR A 362 -27.24 15.97 20.61
N GLU A 363 -28.09 16.93 20.27
CA GLU A 363 -29.51 16.74 19.99
C GLU A 363 -29.73 17.12 18.52
N PRO A 364 -30.05 16.16 17.63
CA PRO A 364 -30.28 16.46 16.23
C PRO A 364 -31.46 17.42 16.08
N LYS A 365 -31.26 18.53 15.38
CA LYS A 365 -32.32 19.53 15.23
C LYS A 365 -33.30 19.18 14.10
N ALA A 366 -32.93 18.29 13.18
CA ALA A 366 -33.75 17.89 12.04
C ALA A 366 -34.98 17.06 12.41
N HIS A 367 -36.05 17.27 11.65
CA HIS A 367 -37.27 16.47 11.78
C HIS A 367 -37.15 15.20 10.93
N ILE A 368 -37.42 14.07 11.57
CA ILE A 368 -37.58 12.77 10.90
C ILE A 368 -39.01 12.69 10.32
N PRO A 369 -39.21 12.08 9.13
CA PRO A 369 -40.54 11.67 8.69
C PRO A 369 -41.31 10.89 9.78
N ASN A 370 -42.63 11.07 9.90
CA ASN A 370 -43.50 10.37 10.86
C ASN A 370 -43.35 10.75 12.35
N HIS A 371 -42.73 11.89 12.69
CA HIS A 371 -42.65 12.41 14.08
C HIS A 371 -41.98 11.46 15.09
N VAL A 372 -41.09 10.58 14.65
CA VAL A 372 -40.31 9.71 15.54
C VAL A 372 -39.31 10.56 16.34
N SER A 373 -39.27 10.40 17.66
CA SER A 373 -38.28 11.09 18.51
C SER A 373 -36.90 10.45 18.35
N TRP A 374 -35.85 11.28 18.35
CA TRP A 374 -34.45 10.85 18.36
C TRP A 374 -34.04 10.11 19.65
N ASP A 375 -34.83 10.21 20.72
CA ASP A 375 -34.53 9.57 22.01
C ASP A 375 -34.65 8.04 21.97
N ASP A 376 -35.50 7.50 21.10
CA ASP A 376 -35.69 6.05 20.95
C ASP A 376 -34.83 5.49 19.81
N LYS A 377 -33.53 5.33 20.09
CA LYS A 377 -32.54 4.84 19.10
C LYS A 377 -32.94 3.51 18.44
N THR A 378 -33.55 2.61 19.21
CA THR A 378 -34.01 1.29 18.72
C THR A 378 -35.16 1.40 17.74
N ARG A 379 -36.13 2.29 18.02
CA ARG A 379 -37.24 2.55 17.11
C ARG A 379 -36.80 3.29 15.87
N VAL A 380 -35.88 4.26 16.00
CA VAL A 380 -35.26 4.96 14.86
C VAL A 380 -34.52 3.97 13.95
N LYS A 381 -33.65 3.10 14.50
CA LYS A 381 -32.94 2.09 13.69
C LYS A 381 -33.89 1.11 12.98
N ARG A 382 -35.03 0.77 13.59
CA ARG A 382 -36.04 -0.14 13.02
C ARG A 382 -36.90 0.53 11.94
N GLU A 383 -37.48 1.69 12.24
CA GLU A 383 -38.40 2.39 11.34
C GLU A 383 -37.67 3.09 10.19
N MET A 384 -36.40 3.47 10.38
CA MET A 384 -35.59 4.15 9.37
C MET A 384 -34.52 3.28 8.73
N HIS A 385 -34.56 1.95 8.88
CA HIS A 385 -33.52 1.06 8.34
C HIS A 385 -33.19 1.34 6.87
N ASN A 386 -34.21 1.60 6.04
CA ASN A 386 -34.04 1.92 4.61
C ASN A 386 -33.43 3.30 4.32
N MET A 387 -33.47 4.23 5.28
CA MET A 387 -32.87 5.56 5.20
C MET A 387 -31.49 5.61 5.88
N LEU A 388 -31.09 4.58 6.61
CA LEU A 388 -29.83 4.58 7.34
C LEU A 388 -28.67 4.20 6.43
N GLU A 389 -27.58 4.94 6.57
CA GLU A 389 -26.29 4.60 6.01
C GLU A 389 -25.38 4.19 7.17
N GLU A 390 -24.97 2.92 7.16
CA GLU A 390 -24.15 2.32 8.21
C GLU A 390 -22.73 2.89 8.18
N ASP A 391 -22.16 3.14 9.36
CA ASP A 391 -20.73 3.43 9.49
C ASP A 391 -20.02 2.11 9.80
N VAL A 392 -19.17 1.63 8.89
CA VAL A 392 -18.41 0.39 9.06
C VAL A 392 -17.59 0.42 10.36
N TYR A 393 -17.08 1.59 10.74
CA TYR A 393 -16.34 1.77 11.98
C TYR A 393 -17.24 1.61 13.21
N THR A 394 -18.41 2.26 13.20
CA THR A 394 -19.35 2.18 14.31
C THR A 394 -19.89 0.78 14.44
N SER A 395 -20.23 0.12 13.33
CA SER A 395 -20.64 -1.28 13.29
C SER A 395 -19.58 -2.20 13.92
N LEU A 396 -18.29 -2.02 13.60
CA LEU A 396 -17.20 -2.73 14.27
C LEU A 396 -17.11 -2.42 15.75
N THR A 397 -17.15 -1.14 16.14
CA THR A 397 -17.12 -0.79 17.57
C THR A 397 -18.33 -1.30 18.33
N THR A 398 -19.51 -1.32 17.69
CA THR A 398 -20.76 -1.84 18.24
C THR A 398 -20.66 -3.35 18.36
N ILE A 399 -20.24 -4.08 17.33
CA ILE A 399 -19.99 -5.53 17.38
C ILE A 399 -18.99 -5.86 18.50
N LEU A 400 -17.90 -5.10 18.62
CA LEU A 400 -16.89 -5.28 19.68
C LEU A 400 -17.41 -4.89 21.07
N SER A 401 -18.29 -3.89 21.18
CA SER A 401 -18.84 -3.39 22.44
C SER A 401 -20.08 -4.14 22.94
N ASP A 402 -20.88 -4.67 22.02
CA ASP A 402 -22.03 -5.56 22.25
C ASP A 402 -21.54 -6.98 22.57
N TYR A 403 -20.27 -7.28 22.32
CA TYR A 403 -19.53 -8.39 22.92
C TYR A 403 -19.30 -8.18 24.43
N ARG A 404 -20.35 -7.77 25.17
CA ARG A 404 -20.46 -7.99 26.61
C ARG A 404 -21.05 -9.38 26.80
N PRO A 405 -20.51 -10.22 27.69
CA PRO A 405 -21.03 -11.55 27.88
C PRO A 405 -22.42 -11.44 28.52
N ARG A 406 -23.47 -11.52 27.70
CA ARG A 406 -24.64 -12.25 28.14
C ARG A 406 -24.22 -13.72 28.14
N ALA A 407 -24.54 -14.44 29.20
CA ALA A 407 -24.07 -15.81 29.46
C ALA A 407 -24.38 -16.84 28.36
N ASN A 408 -25.07 -16.45 27.28
CA ASN A 408 -25.36 -17.24 26.08
C ASN A 408 -25.34 -16.32 24.84
N VAL A 409 -24.18 -16.05 24.24
CA VAL A 409 -24.11 -15.35 22.93
C VAL A 409 -23.44 -16.24 21.90
N ASN A 410 -24.13 -16.40 20.78
CA ASN A 410 -23.78 -17.20 19.60
C ASN A 410 -22.49 -16.71 18.93
N GLU A 411 -21.46 -17.57 18.87
CA GLU A 411 -20.21 -17.40 18.10
C GLU A 411 -20.47 -16.92 16.65
N THR A 412 -21.59 -17.34 16.08
CA THR A 412 -22.01 -16.99 14.72
C THR A 412 -22.23 -15.50 14.47
N HIS A 413 -22.44 -14.66 15.50
CA HIS A 413 -22.70 -13.23 15.30
C HIS A 413 -21.41 -12.40 15.16
N LEU A 414 -20.35 -12.74 15.91
CA LEU A 414 -19.03 -12.11 15.77
C LEU A 414 -18.38 -12.54 14.46
N ASP A 415 -18.46 -13.83 14.11
CA ASP A 415 -17.95 -14.35 12.86
C ASP A 415 -18.67 -13.75 11.65
N LYS A 416 -20.00 -13.62 11.68
CA LYS A 416 -20.74 -12.93 10.60
C LYS A 416 -20.34 -11.46 10.49
N GLY A 417 -20.21 -10.75 11.61
CA GLY A 417 -19.78 -9.36 11.62
C GLY A 417 -18.38 -9.17 11.03
N LEU A 418 -17.43 -10.01 11.43
CA LEU A 418 -16.06 -9.98 10.91
C LEU A 418 -15.97 -10.44 9.46
N GLN A 419 -16.79 -11.41 9.02
CA GLN A 419 -16.88 -11.85 7.63
C GLN A 419 -17.44 -10.77 6.70
N GLU A 420 -18.40 -9.96 7.14
CA GLU A 420 -18.79 -8.77 6.39
C GLU A 420 -17.66 -7.74 6.36
N VAL A 421 -16.92 -7.58 7.47
CA VAL A 421 -15.77 -6.67 7.53
C VAL A 421 -14.66 -7.05 6.54
N ILE A 422 -14.32 -8.34 6.42
CA ILE A 422 -13.27 -8.83 5.52
C ILE A 422 -13.54 -8.46 4.05
N LYS A 423 -14.81 -8.31 3.66
CA LYS A 423 -15.19 -7.97 2.28
C LYS A 423 -14.90 -6.51 1.91
N PHE A 424 -14.54 -5.64 2.86
CA PHE A 424 -14.29 -4.22 2.57
C PHE A 424 -12.83 -3.95 2.14
N PRO A 425 -12.61 -3.13 1.10
CA PRO A 425 -11.30 -2.58 0.79
C PRO A 425 -10.73 -1.77 1.97
N GLY A 426 -9.54 -2.14 2.46
CA GLY A 426 -8.90 -1.50 3.63
C GLY A 426 -9.32 -2.09 5.00
N ALA A 427 -10.13 -3.15 5.01
CA ALA A 427 -10.52 -3.85 6.23
C ALA A 427 -9.35 -4.43 7.01
N PHE A 428 -8.29 -4.85 6.31
CA PHE A 428 -7.06 -5.33 6.93
C PHE A 428 -6.46 -4.27 7.88
N ASP A 429 -6.33 -3.03 7.41
CA ASP A 429 -5.74 -1.93 8.19
C ASP A 429 -6.60 -1.59 9.42
N LEU A 430 -7.93 -1.65 9.23
CA LEU A 430 -8.91 -1.39 10.28
C LEU A 430 -8.89 -2.47 11.36
N LEU A 431 -8.96 -3.74 10.96
CA LEU A 431 -8.88 -4.90 11.87
C LEU A 431 -7.55 -4.91 12.63
N PHE A 432 -6.45 -4.56 11.96
CA PHE A 432 -5.15 -4.45 12.58
C PHE A 432 -5.08 -3.32 13.61
N TYR A 433 -5.62 -2.14 13.31
CA TYR A 433 -5.68 -1.03 14.27
C TYR A 433 -6.49 -1.41 15.51
N PHE A 434 -7.64 -2.07 15.32
CA PHE A 434 -8.45 -2.55 16.44
C PHE A 434 -7.73 -3.60 17.28
N LEU A 435 -7.00 -4.51 16.64
CA LEU A 435 -6.17 -5.48 17.34
C LEU A 435 -5.11 -4.77 18.21
N GLN A 436 -4.42 -3.77 17.67
CA GLN A 436 -3.44 -2.97 18.42
C GLN A 436 -4.11 -2.23 19.59
N ALA A 437 -5.23 -1.55 19.35
CA ALA A 437 -5.94 -0.77 20.35
C ALA A 437 -6.53 -1.63 21.48
N GLU A 438 -6.98 -2.86 21.19
CA GLU A 438 -7.42 -3.80 22.23
C GLU A 438 -6.24 -4.39 23.02
N TYR A 439 -5.10 -4.61 22.35
CA TYR A 439 -3.88 -5.10 22.99
C TYR A 439 -3.31 -4.11 24.03
N GLU A 440 -3.37 -2.80 23.76
CA GLU A 440 -2.92 -1.75 24.69
C GLU A 440 -3.79 -1.66 25.96
N LYS A 441 -4.92 -2.37 26.02
CA LYS A 441 -5.81 -2.41 27.19
C LYS A 441 -5.53 -3.66 28.04
N LYS A 442 -5.75 -3.57 29.36
CA LYS A 442 -5.53 -4.69 30.32
C LYS A 442 -6.23 -5.97 29.85
N LEU A 443 -5.48 -7.06 29.71
CA LEU A 443 -5.94 -8.37 29.24
C LEU A 443 -6.83 -9.06 30.29
N THR A 444 -8.09 -9.29 29.93
CA THR A 444 -9.05 -10.15 30.64
C THR A 444 -9.42 -11.32 29.73
N ASP A 445 -9.92 -12.45 30.27
CA ASP A 445 -10.30 -13.61 29.45
C ASP A 445 -11.32 -13.28 28.35
N GLN A 446 -12.17 -12.29 28.61
CA GLN A 446 -13.14 -11.75 27.64
C GLN A 446 -12.44 -11.06 26.44
N ARG A 447 -11.33 -10.36 26.68
CA ARG A 447 -10.56 -9.69 25.64
C ARG A 447 -9.71 -10.64 24.81
N LYS A 448 -9.24 -11.75 25.40
CA LYS A 448 -8.54 -12.82 24.66
C LYS A 448 -9.40 -13.38 23.54
N HIS A 449 -10.70 -13.52 23.78
CA HIS A 449 -11.64 -14.01 22.78
C HIS A 449 -11.88 -13.00 21.64
N ILE A 450 -11.98 -11.70 21.97
CA ILE A 450 -12.06 -10.62 20.96
C ILE A 450 -10.80 -10.57 20.11
N MET A 451 -9.61 -10.67 20.73
CA MET A 451 -8.35 -10.76 19.99
C MET A 451 -8.36 -11.98 19.06
N THR A 452 -8.82 -13.14 19.53
CA THR A 452 -8.90 -14.36 18.70
C THR A 452 -9.79 -14.16 17.46
N GLY A 453 -10.97 -13.56 17.61
CA GLY A 453 -11.84 -13.24 16.46
C GLY A 453 -11.19 -12.28 15.46
N LEU A 454 -10.61 -11.17 15.93
CA LEU A 454 -9.89 -10.21 15.08
C LEU A 454 -8.73 -10.87 14.32
N MET A 455 -8.04 -11.81 14.97
CA MET A 455 -6.91 -12.52 14.38
C MET A 455 -7.34 -13.55 13.33
N THR A 456 -8.43 -14.29 13.58
CA THR A 456 -9.06 -15.16 12.58
C THR A 456 -9.53 -14.36 11.36
N ALA A 457 -10.07 -13.16 11.59
CA ALA A 457 -10.49 -12.28 10.51
C ALA A 457 -9.31 -11.74 9.68
N LEU A 458 -8.20 -11.39 10.33
CA LEU A 458 -6.95 -11.02 9.66
C LEU A 458 -6.33 -12.20 8.89
N ALA A 459 -6.45 -13.43 9.40
CA ALA A 459 -5.94 -14.63 8.75
C ALA A 459 -6.75 -15.03 7.50
N ALA A 460 -8.00 -14.58 7.38
CA ALA A 460 -8.82 -14.79 6.18
C ALA A 460 -8.30 -14.04 4.95
N PHE A 461 -7.40 -13.07 5.12
CA PHE A 461 -6.72 -12.41 4.01
C PHE A 461 -5.55 -13.30 3.51
N THR A 462 -5.72 -13.91 2.34
CA THR A 462 -4.76 -14.87 1.75
C THR A 462 -3.39 -14.25 1.38
N GLN A 463 -3.33 -12.92 1.24
CA GLN A 463 -2.12 -12.11 1.13
C GLN A 463 -2.43 -10.71 1.73
N PRO A 464 -1.47 -10.03 2.39
CA PRO A 464 -1.64 -8.62 2.69
C PRO A 464 -1.86 -7.85 1.37
N PRO A 465 -2.88 -6.96 1.28
CA PRO A 465 -3.23 -6.30 0.03
C PRO A 465 -2.05 -5.49 -0.51
N GLN A 466 -1.82 -5.48 -1.84
CA GLN A 466 -0.66 -4.83 -2.47
C GLN A 466 -0.50 -3.32 -2.15
N SER A 467 -1.57 -2.65 -1.70
CA SER A 467 -1.53 -1.27 -1.21
C SER A 467 -0.91 -1.12 0.19
N SER A 468 -0.51 -2.21 0.85
CA SER A 468 0.11 -2.26 2.18
C SER A 468 1.59 -1.84 2.20
N GLU A 469 2.01 -1.01 1.26
CA GLU A 469 3.40 -0.60 1.01
C GLU A 469 4.04 0.18 2.18
N THR A 470 3.33 0.45 3.27
CA THR A 470 3.78 1.32 4.37
C THR A 470 3.50 0.80 5.78
N TYR A 471 3.55 -0.52 6.01
CA TYR A 471 3.63 -1.03 7.38
C TYR A 471 5.09 -1.16 7.85
N PRO A 472 5.47 -0.57 9.00
CA PRO A 472 6.67 -1.00 9.72
C PRO A 472 6.36 -2.40 10.27
N LYS A 473 6.72 -3.44 9.50
CA LYS A 473 6.54 -4.85 9.88
C LYS A 473 7.21 -5.18 11.22
N ALA A 474 8.18 -4.36 11.65
CA ALA A 474 8.76 -4.33 12.99
C ALA A 474 7.73 -4.15 14.11
N LYS A 475 6.66 -3.35 13.92
CA LYS A 475 5.59 -3.16 14.91
C LYS A 475 4.65 -4.37 15.01
N LEU A 476 4.40 -5.04 13.88
CA LEU A 476 3.68 -6.32 13.82
C LEU A 476 4.45 -7.40 14.59
N ARG A 477 5.77 -7.48 14.36
CA ARG A 477 6.69 -8.36 15.10
C ARG A 477 6.73 -8.01 16.60
N GLU A 478 6.80 -6.73 16.94
CA GLU A 478 6.78 -6.25 18.32
C GLU A 478 5.48 -6.61 19.07
N LEU A 479 4.32 -6.45 18.42
CA LEU A 479 3.02 -6.86 18.98
C LEU A 479 2.94 -8.39 19.19
N VAL A 480 3.33 -9.19 18.19
CA VAL A 480 3.34 -10.66 18.29
C VAL A 480 4.32 -11.15 19.37
N CYS A 481 5.44 -10.47 19.56
CA CYS A 481 6.42 -10.80 20.61
C CYS A 481 5.96 -10.41 22.02
N LYS A 482 5.10 -9.39 22.17
CA LYS A 482 4.61 -8.94 23.48
C LYS A 482 3.34 -9.67 23.96
N MET A 483 2.65 -10.45 23.10
CA MET A 483 1.42 -11.22 23.42
C MET A 483 1.66 -12.47 24.30
N ASP A 484 2.39 -12.31 25.41
CA ASP A 484 2.90 -13.40 26.24
C ASP A 484 1.86 -13.94 27.24
N ASP A 485 0.69 -14.37 26.75
CA ASP A 485 -0.43 -14.78 27.62
C ASP A 485 -1.11 -16.13 27.27
N GLY A 486 -0.37 -17.04 26.64
CA GLY A 486 -0.66 -18.48 26.68
C GLY A 486 -1.65 -19.04 25.66
N THR A 487 -2.02 -18.28 24.61
CA THR A 487 -2.88 -18.78 23.51
C THR A 487 -2.03 -19.24 22.32
N THR A 488 -1.59 -20.50 22.33
CA THR A 488 -0.63 -21.08 21.37
C THR A 488 -1.16 -21.18 19.93
N LYS A 489 -2.43 -21.55 19.73
CA LYS A 489 -2.97 -21.89 18.40
C LYS A 489 -3.10 -20.71 17.43
N VAL A 490 -3.53 -19.55 17.93
CA VAL A 490 -3.71 -18.31 17.15
C VAL A 490 -2.36 -17.67 16.83
N ARG A 491 -1.42 -17.77 17.78
CA ARG A 491 0.00 -17.40 17.67
C ARG A 491 0.64 -18.11 16.47
N ASP A 492 0.37 -19.40 16.31
CA ASP A 492 0.95 -20.25 15.26
C ASP A 492 0.38 -19.96 13.86
N ASP A 493 -0.90 -19.57 13.77
CA ASP A 493 -1.53 -19.21 12.48
C ASP A 493 -1.07 -17.84 11.95
N ILE A 494 -0.87 -16.85 12.84
CA ILE A 494 -0.31 -15.52 12.48
C ILE A 494 1.17 -15.63 12.16
N ARG A 495 1.89 -16.46 12.93
CA ARG A 495 3.28 -16.81 12.62
C ARG A 495 3.39 -17.55 11.31
N LYS A 496 2.49 -18.46 10.98
CA LYS A 496 2.43 -19.09 9.64
C LYS A 496 2.34 -18.09 8.49
N ILE A 497 1.66 -16.96 8.71
CA ILE A 497 1.52 -15.88 7.73
C ILE A 497 2.79 -14.98 7.70
N LEU A 498 3.55 -14.92 8.80
CA LEU A 498 4.75 -14.08 8.96
C LEU A 498 6.10 -14.82 8.77
N ASP A 499 6.16 -16.13 8.98
CA ASP A 499 7.41 -16.91 9.17
C ASP A 499 8.02 -17.42 7.87
N THR A 500 7.39 -17.21 6.73
CA THR A 500 8.01 -17.45 5.43
C THR A 500 7.90 -16.19 4.60
N PHE A 501 8.88 -15.30 4.75
CA PHE A 501 9.03 -14.18 3.82
C PHE A 501 9.41 -14.76 2.46
N LEU A 502 8.44 -14.77 1.56
CA LEU A 502 8.58 -15.28 0.21
C LEU A 502 8.95 -14.15 -0.73
N LEU A 503 10.14 -14.23 -1.32
CA LEU A 503 10.62 -13.31 -2.34
C LEU A 503 10.41 -13.98 -3.70
N GLU A 504 9.43 -13.47 -4.45
CA GLU A 504 9.09 -13.97 -5.77
C GLU A 504 9.66 -13.07 -6.86
N GLY A 505 10.35 -13.66 -7.84
CA GLY A 505 10.74 -12.95 -9.05
C GLY A 505 11.79 -13.63 -9.93
N HIS A 506 12.47 -14.67 -9.46
CA HIS A 506 13.20 -15.57 -10.36
C HIS A 506 12.23 -16.54 -11.03
N LYS A 507 12.55 -16.93 -12.27
CA LYS A 507 11.73 -17.88 -13.05
C LYS A 507 12.27 -19.31 -13.03
N GLN A 508 13.46 -19.49 -12.47
CA GLN A 508 14.25 -20.72 -12.47
C GLN A 508 14.89 -20.91 -11.09
N PRO A 509 15.38 -22.12 -10.77
CA PRO A 509 16.01 -22.42 -9.48
C PRO A 509 17.03 -21.37 -9.03
N VAL A 510 16.98 -21.02 -7.75
CA VAL A 510 17.93 -20.08 -7.13
C VAL A 510 19.13 -20.86 -6.62
N HIS A 511 20.26 -20.78 -7.32
CA HIS A 511 21.46 -21.56 -7.01
C HIS A 511 22.39 -20.91 -6.00
N SER A 512 22.24 -19.61 -5.73
CA SER A 512 23.08 -18.90 -4.77
C SER A 512 22.25 -17.85 -4.04
N VAL A 513 22.46 -17.75 -2.72
CA VAL A 513 21.87 -16.70 -1.87
C VAL A 513 22.92 -16.20 -0.87
N ALA A 514 22.89 -14.92 -0.53
CA ALA A 514 23.70 -14.36 0.54
C ALA A 514 23.03 -13.13 1.16
N PHE A 515 23.28 -12.89 2.43
CA PHE A 515 22.92 -11.64 3.09
C PHE A 515 23.97 -10.57 2.85
N TRP A 516 23.50 -9.35 2.67
CA TRP A 516 24.35 -8.17 2.75
C TRP A 516 24.89 -7.99 4.18
N GLN A 517 26.00 -7.26 4.33
CA GLN A 517 26.57 -6.92 5.64
C GLN A 517 25.60 -6.21 6.58
N ASP A 518 24.57 -5.55 6.03
CA ASP A 518 23.56 -4.83 6.81
C ASP A 518 22.43 -5.76 7.32
N SER A 519 22.41 -7.03 6.91
CA SER A 519 21.32 -8.01 7.15
C SER A 519 19.92 -7.57 6.68
N THR A 520 19.78 -6.38 6.08
CA THR A 520 18.52 -5.84 5.55
C THR A 520 18.32 -6.17 4.08
N HIS A 521 19.40 -6.47 3.36
CA HIS A 521 19.35 -6.89 1.96
C HIS A 521 19.80 -8.34 1.79
N VAL A 522 19.18 -9.02 0.84
CA VAL A 522 19.55 -10.36 0.38
C VAL A 522 19.82 -10.31 -1.10
N VAL A 523 20.86 -11.00 -1.54
CA VAL A 523 21.20 -11.16 -2.94
C VAL A 523 20.95 -12.61 -3.33
N SER A 524 20.36 -12.83 -4.50
CA SER A 524 20.12 -14.17 -5.03
C SER A 524 20.50 -14.27 -6.50
N GLY A 525 21.12 -15.38 -6.86
CA GLY A 525 21.54 -15.73 -8.21
C GLY A 525 20.78 -16.96 -8.67
N SER A 526 20.20 -16.88 -9.87
CA SER A 526 19.35 -17.93 -10.43
C SER A 526 19.85 -18.39 -11.79
N LYS A 527 19.49 -19.62 -12.14
CA LYS A 527 19.68 -20.18 -13.48
C LYS A 527 18.96 -19.39 -14.58
N ASP A 528 18.06 -18.46 -14.24
CA ASP A 528 17.48 -17.53 -15.21
C ASP A 528 18.50 -16.50 -15.77
N GLY A 529 19.76 -16.56 -15.34
CA GLY A 529 20.83 -15.69 -15.80
C GLY A 529 20.87 -14.36 -15.07
N SER A 530 20.08 -14.19 -14.00
CA SER A 530 20.01 -12.93 -13.26
C SER A 530 20.41 -13.07 -11.79
N THR A 531 20.98 -11.98 -11.30
CA THR A 531 21.24 -11.75 -9.89
C THR A 531 20.29 -10.65 -9.42
N GLN A 532 19.51 -10.91 -8.38
CA GLN A 532 18.51 -9.99 -7.86
C GLN A 532 18.87 -9.60 -6.43
N VAL A 533 18.80 -8.30 -6.17
CA VAL A 533 18.98 -7.73 -4.83
C VAL A 533 17.59 -7.44 -4.28
N TRP A 534 17.33 -7.93 -3.08
CA TRP A 534 16.06 -7.86 -2.37
C TRP A 534 16.25 -7.09 -1.09
N ASN A 535 15.24 -6.33 -0.71
CA ASN A 535 15.16 -5.78 0.63
C ASN A 535 14.28 -6.70 1.48
N VAL A 536 14.87 -7.26 2.54
CA VAL A 536 14.25 -8.28 3.42
C VAL A 536 13.03 -7.73 4.15
N GLU A 537 13.09 -6.47 4.59
CA GLU A 537 11.98 -5.85 5.33
C GLU A 537 10.76 -5.64 4.44
N THR A 538 10.97 -5.12 3.24
CA THR A 538 9.88 -4.79 2.30
C THR A 538 9.43 -6.01 1.50
N GLY A 539 10.33 -6.94 1.21
CA GLY A 539 10.13 -8.06 0.28
C GLY A 539 10.24 -7.66 -1.20
N LYS A 540 10.62 -6.41 -1.49
CA LYS A 540 10.72 -5.91 -2.86
C LYS A 540 12.11 -6.13 -3.44
N LYS A 541 12.13 -6.37 -4.75
CA LYS A 541 13.35 -6.34 -5.56
C LYS A 541 13.85 -4.90 -5.69
N VAL A 542 15.07 -4.67 -5.24
CA VAL A 542 15.80 -3.40 -5.35
C VAL A 542 16.43 -3.27 -6.73
N LYS A 543 17.13 -4.31 -7.18
CA LYS A 543 17.87 -4.30 -8.45
C LYS A 543 17.85 -5.69 -9.10
N LYS A 544 17.85 -5.71 -10.43
CA LYS A 544 18.15 -6.89 -11.23
C LYS A 544 19.45 -6.61 -11.99
N LEU A 545 20.39 -7.53 -11.90
CA LEU A 545 21.69 -7.54 -12.54
C LEU A 545 21.80 -8.78 -13.43
N ASP A 546 22.67 -8.70 -14.44
CA ASP A 546 22.99 -9.83 -15.30
C ASP A 546 24.11 -10.67 -14.66
N GLY A 547 24.01 -11.99 -14.79
CA GLY A 547 24.87 -12.97 -14.13
C GLY A 547 24.10 -13.84 -13.15
N ASN A 548 24.41 -15.13 -13.09
CA ASN A 548 23.71 -16.14 -12.28
C ASN A 548 24.46 -16.50 -10.98
N MET A 549 25.73 -16.11 -10.89
CA MET A 549 26.57 -16.31 -9.70
C MET A 549 27.01 -14.95 -9.17
N PHE A 550 27.28 -14.85 -7.87
CA PHE A 550 27.74 -13.59 -7.31
C PHE A 550 28.58 -13.78 -6.05
N VAL A 551 29.31 -12.72 -5.71
CA VAL A 551 30.12 -12.57 -4.51
C VAL A 551 29.92 -11.16 -3.95
N LEU A 552 29.75 -11.06 -2.64
CA LEU A 552 29.67 -9.79 -1.93
C LEU A 552 31.07 -9.33 -1.52
N LEU A 553 31.48 -8.13 -1.92
CA LEU A 553 32.78 -7.59 -1.54
C LEU A 553 32.75 -7.08 -0.09
N LYS A 554 33.91 -7.15 0.58
CA LYS A 554 34.05 -6.79 2.01
C LYS A 554 33.78 -5.31 2.31
N ASP A 555 33.82 -4.45 1.30
CA ASP A 555 33.47 -3.04 1.46
C ASP A 555 32.00 -2.80 1.87
N GLY A 556 31.15 -3.83 1.79
CA GLY A 556 29.74 -3.73 2.19
C GLY A 556 28.92 -2.83 1.29
N THR A 557 29.41 -2.52 0.09
CA THR A 557 28.82 -1.60 -0.88
C THR A 557 28.73 -2.18 -2.27
N ARG A 558 29.54 -3.19 -2.60
CA ARG A 558 29.67 -3.71 -3.96
C ARG A 558 29.39 -5.21 -4.05
N ILE A 559 28.77 -5.62 -5.16
CA ILE A 559 28.57 -7.02 -5.56
C ILE A 559 29.36 -7.27 -6.84
N LEU A 560 30.08 -8.39 -6.90
CA LEU A 560 30.63 -8.94 -8.13
C LEU A 560 29.73 -10.08 -8.61
N CYS A 561 29.11 -9.91 -9.77
CA CYS A 561 28.29 -10.92 -10.43
C CYS A 561 29.08 -11.57 -11.56
N CYS A 562 28.95 -12.88 -11.71
CA CYS A 562 29.62 -13.69 -12.72
C CYS A 562 28.55 -14.49 -13.49
N SER A 563 28.65 -14.48 -14.82
CA SER A 563 27.81 -15.31 -15.70
C SER A 563 28.41 -16.72 -15.90
N GLU A 564 27.62 -17.67 -16.40
CA GLU A 564 28.14 -18.99 -16.81
C GLU A 564 29.27 -18.91 -17.86
N ASN A 565 29.30 -17.80 -18.62
CA ASN A 565 30.32 -17.49 -19.62
C ASN A 565 31.51 -16.72 -19.04
N MET A 566 31.59 -16.58 -17.72
CA MET A 566 32.61 -15.80 -16.99
C MET A 566 32.60 -14.30 -17.30
N ASP A 567 31.46 -13.74 -17.69
CA ASP A 567 31.32 -12.28 -17.77
C ASP A 567 31.19 -11.71 -16.36
N ILE A 568 32.01 -10.71 -16.07
CA ILE A 568 32.08 -10.13 -14.73
C ILE A 568 31.43 -8.75 -14.74
N HIS A 569 30.42 -8.60 -13.90
CA HIS A 569 29.73 -7.35 -13.65
C HIS A 569 29.96 -6.94 -12.19
N VAL A 570 30.45 -5.72 -11.98
CA VAL A 570 30.54 -5.14 -10.64
C VAL A 570 29.44 -4.12 -10.48
N TRP A 571 28.64 -4.24 -9.42
CA TRP A 571 27.62 -3.27 -9.07
C TRP A 571 27.98 -2.61 -7.76
N ASP A 572 27.96 -1.27 -7.74
CA ASP A 572 28.13 -0.46 -6.54
C ASP A 572 26.80 0.14 -6.10
N GLN A 573 26.38 -0.23 -4.88
CA GLN A 573 25.15 0.23 -4.25
C GLN A 573 25.12 1.76 -4.04
N LYS A 574 26.27 2.39 -3.74
CA LYS A 574 26.32 3.83 -3.42
C LYS A 574 26.17 4.69 -4.66
N SER A 575 26.80 4.30 -5.76
CA SER A 575 26.75 5.03 -7.03
C SER A 575 25.65 4.55 -7.98
N ASP A 576 25.00 3.42 -7.66
CA ASP A 576 24.08 2.66 -8.52
C ASP A 576 24.65 2.40 -9.93
N ARG A 577 25.97 2.27 -10.04
CA ARG A 577 26.65 1.99 -11.30
C ARG A 577 26.93 0.50 -11.43
N VAL A 578 26.61 -0.04 -12.60
CA VAL A 578 27.09 -1.36 -13.04
C VAL A 578 28.26 -1.12 -13.97
N THR A 579 29.45 -1.59 -13.60
CA THR A 579 30.63 -1.61 -14.44
C THR A 579 30.83 -3.02 -14.97
N CYS A 580 30.79 -3.18 -16.30
CA CYS A 580 31.21 -4.41 -16.94
C CYS A 580 32.75 -4.37 -17.03
N THR A 581 33.44 -5.22 -16.29
CA THR A 581 34.91 -5.12 -16.14
C THR A 581 35.69 -6.16 -16.93
N GLY A 582 35.01 -7.08 -17.63
CA GLY A 582 35.61 -7.88 -18.70
C GLY A 582 34.68 -8.98 -19.24
N THR A 583 34.58 -9.08 -20.56
CA THR A 583 34.31 -10.33 -21.29
C THR A 583 35.65 -11.06 -21.45
N VAL A 584 35.68 -12.39 -21.33
CA VAL A 584 36.88 -13.22 -21.59
C VAL A 584 37.18 -13.30 -23.10
N GLU A 585 37.21 -12.15 -23.78
CA GLU A 585 37.87 -12.00 -25.08
C GLU A 585 39.22 -11.29 -24.97
N GLN A 586 39.52 -10.64 -23.83
CA GLN A 586 40.81 -9.95 -23.60
C GLN A 586 41.75 -10.60 -22.58
N VAL A 587 41.32 -11.65 -21.87
CA VAL A 587 42.24 -12.56 -21.16
C VAL A 587 42.37 -13.80 -22.05
N ASN A 588 43.58 -14.08 -22.54
CA ASN A 588 43.86 -15.20 -23.43
C ASN A 588 43.06 -16.45 -23.03
N GLN A 589 42.33 -17.05 -23.97
CA GLN A 589 41.53 -18.29 -23.83
C GLN A 589 42.28 -19.49 -23.19
N SER A 590 43.57 -19.35 -22.90
CA SER A 590 44.46 -20.39 -22.37
C SER A 590 44.63 -20.42 -20.85
N GLU A 591 44.20 -19.41 -20.08
CA GLU A 591 44.60 -19.31 -18.65
C GLU A 591 43.46 -19.38 -17.63
N GLY A 592 42.19 -19.23 -18.03
CA GLY A 592 41.03 -19.33 -17.12
C GLY A 592 40.41 -20.73 -17.02
N HIS A 593 39.10 -20.77 -16.77
CA HIS A 593 38.32 -22.01 -16.89
C HIS A 593 37.96 -22.33 -18.34
N SER A 594 38.01 -23.61 -18.69
CA SER A 594 37.62 -24.11 -20.03
C SER A 594 36.15 -24.53 -20.13
N LYS A 595 35.42 -24.56 -19.00
CA LYS A 595 33.99 -24.89 -18.91
C LYS A 595 33.32 -24.01 -17.85
N SER A 596 31.99 -24.07 -17.80
CA SER A 596 31.14 -23.30 -16.87
C SER A 596 31.62 -23.39 -15.42
N VAL A 597 31.68 -22.22 -14.78
CA VAL A 597 31.94 -22.06 -13.35
C VAL A 597 30.68 -22.46 -12.57
N LEU A 598 30.86 -23.18 -11.45
CA LEU A 598 29.77 -23.75 -10.65
C LEU A 598 29.71 -23.15 -9.24
N SER A 599 30.83 -22.71 -8.68
CA SER A 599 30.89 -22.00 -7.40
C SER A 599 32.01 -20.97 -7.36
N ILE A 600 31.82 -19.89 -6.61
CA ILE A 600 32.81 -18.83 -6.38
C ILE A 600 32.81 -18.48 -4.88
N ALA A 601 33.97 -18.19 -4.30
CA ALA A 601 34.12 -17.74 -2.91
C ALA A 601 35.11 -16.58 -2.80
N LEU A 602 34.85 -15.63 -1.88
CA LEU A 602 35.75 -14.54 -1.54
C LEU A 602 36.66 -14.92 -0.38
N SER A 603 37.93 -14.47 -0.42
CA SER A 603 38.82 -14.55 0.72
C SER A 603 38.40 -13.61 1.86
N PRO A 604 38.72 -13.93 3.13
CA PRO A 604 38.37 -13.08 4.28
C PRO A 604 38.98 -11.66 4.27
N ASP A 605 40.10 -11.49 3.56
CA ASP A 605 40.73 -10.18 3.35
C ASP A 605 40.07 -9.38 2.22
N GLY A 606 39.21 -10.01 1.40
CA GLY A 606 38.49 -9.40 0.29
C GLY A 606 39.32 -9.16 -0.97
N THR A 607 40.56 -9.66 -1.02
CA THR A 607 41.50 -9.36 -2.12
C THR A 607 41.58 -10.48 -3.16
N HIS A 608 41.14 -11.70 -2.82
CA HIS A 608 41.22 -12.87 -3.67
C HIS A 608 39.85 -13.54 -3.84
N ILE A 609 39.62 -14.11 -5.02
CA ILE A 609 38.44 -14.91 -5.33
C ILE A 609 38.89 -16.31 -5.77
N ALA A 610 38.24 -17.34 -5.26
CA ALA A 610 38.43 -18.71 -5.74
C ALA A 610 37.20 -19.15 -6.54
N SER A 611 37.42 -19.79 -7.69
CA SER A 611 36.35 -20.33 -8.54
C SER A 611 36.53 -21.83 -8.77
N ALA A 612 35.42 -22.55 -8.84
CA ALA A 612 35.34 -23.98 -9.12
C ALA A 612 34.53 -24.22 -10.40
N SER A 613 34.98 -25.14 -11.26
CA SER A 613 34.41 -25.35 -12.58
C SER A 613 34.16 -26.83 -12.92
N LYS A 614 33.29 -27.02 -13.92
CA LYS A 614 33.05 -28.29 -14.61
C LYS A 614 34.28 -28.80 -15.40
N ASP A 615 35.33 -28.00 -15.53
CA ASP A 615 36.63 -28.43 -16.09
C ASP A 615 37.54 -29.14 -15.08
N ASN A 616 37.01 -29.40 -13.87
CA ASN A 616 37.66 -30.07 -12.75
C ASN A 616 38.72 -29.21 -12.03
N SER A 617 38.93 -27.96 -12.43
CA SER A 617 39.95 -27.09 -11.84
C SER A 617 39.37 -26.13 -10.80
N ILE A 618 40.27 -25.69 -9.92
CA ILE A 618 40.03 -24.60 -8.97
C ILE A 618 41.03 -23.51 -9.31
N VAL A 619 40.53 -22.30 -9.55
CA VAL A 619 41.35 -21.15 -9.97
C VAL A 619 41.27 -20.05 -8.92
N LEU A 620 42.42 -19.44 -8.64
CA LEU A 620 42.53 -18.27 -7.78
C LEU A 620 42.69 -17.01 -8.65
N TRP A 621 41.97 -15.97 -8.26
CA TRP A 621 41.94 -14.68 -8.91
C TRP A 621 42.27 -13.59 -7.90
N GLU A 622 42.93 -12.54 -8.37
CA GLU A 622 43.13 -11.29 -7.61
C GLU A 622 42.10 -10.26 -8.02
N VAL A 623 41.53 -9.54 -7.05
CA VAL A 623 40.62 -8.42 -7.30
C VAL A 623 41.37 -7.11 -7.06
N LYS A 624 41.67 -6.39 -8.15
CA LYS A 624 42.28 -5.05 -8.11
C LYS A 624 41.50 -4.11 -9.03
N ASP A 625 41.16 -2.93 -8.54
CA ASP A 625 40.44 -1.89 -9.29
C ASP A 625 39.19 -2.40 -10.03
N ASP A 626 38.41 -3.25 -9.35
CA ASP A 626 37.19 -3.89 -9.87
C ASP A 626 37.40 -4.82 -11.08
N LYS A 627 38.64 -5.21 -11.33
CA LYS A 627 39.03 -6.22 -12.33
C LYS A 627 39.49 -7.50 -11.65
N MET A 628 39.07 -8.62 -12.21
CA MET A 628 39.47 -9.95 -11.76
C MET A 628 40.65 -10.42 -12.62
N ASN A 629 41.82 -10.53 -12.01
CA ASN A 629 43.04 -10.97 -12.67
C ASN A 629 43.31 -12.43 -12.34
N PHE A 630 43.59 -13.24 -13.36
CA PHE A 630 44.01 -14.62 -13.15
C PHE A 630 45.34 -14.63 -12.37
N LEU A 631 45.40 -15.40 -11.28
CA LEU A 631 46.65 -15.64 -10.56
C LEU A 631 47.23 -17.00 -10.91
N ARG A 632 46.49 -18.07 -10.62
CA ARG A 632 46.94 -19.45 -10.82
C ARG A 632 45.82 -20.46 -10.66
N VAL A 633 46.05 -21.66 -11.19
CA VAL A 633 45.29 -22.86 -10.83
C VAL A 633 45.77 -23.35 -9.46
N VAL A 634 44.85 -23.39 -8.49
CA VAL A 634 45.08 -23.88 -7.11
C VAL A 634 45.15 -25.40 -7.08
N GLY A 635 44.40 -26.07 -7.94
CA GLY A 635 44.32 -27.53 -7.93
C GLY A 635 43.38 -28.06 -9.00
N LYS A 636 43.43 -29.38 -9.21
CA LYS A 636 42.50 -30.10 -10.07
C LYS A 636 41.99 -31.36 -9.38
N HIS A 637 40.69 -31.55 -9.44
CA HIS A 637 40.01 -32.79 -9.11
C HIS A 637 39.99 -33.74 -10.32
N THR A 638 39.57 -34.99 -10.11
CA THR A 638 39.38 -35.94 -11.23
C THR A 638 37.99 -35.86 -11.85
N GLY A 639 37.07 -35.09 -11.24
CA GLY A 639 35.74 -34.79 -11.76
C GLY A 639 35.34 -33.32 -11.54
N PRO A 640 34.15 -32.91 -12.03
CA PRO A 640 33.62 -31.56 -11.87
C PRO A 640 33.63 -31.10 -10.41
N VAL A 641 34.06 -29.86 -10.18
CA VAL A 641 34.09 -29.26 -8.84
C VAL A 641 32.83 -28.43 -8.66
N TYR A 642 31.98 -28.80 -7.71
CA TYR A 642 30.67 -28.18 -7.50
C TYR A 642 30.72 -26.99 -6.55
N THR A 643 31.63 -26.99 -5.57
CA THR A 643 31.68 -25.99 -4.50
C THR A 643 33.11 -25.62 -4.16
N VAL A 644 33.32 -24.38 -3.73
CA VAL A 644 34.58 -23.88 -3.17
C VAL A 644 34.31 -22.95 -2.00
N ALA A 645 35.14 -22.98 -0.96
CA ALA A 645 35.03 -22.11 0.21
C ALA A 645 36.42 -21.76 0.78
N PHE A 646 36.60 -20.54 1.26
CA PHE A 646 37.80 -20.14 2.01
C PHE A 646 37.65 -20.46 3.50
N SER A 647 38.76 -20.82 4.14
CA SER A 647 38.83 -20.83 5.61
C SER A 647 38.72 -19.41 6.17
N PRO A 648 38.23 -19.23 7.41
CA PRO A 648 38.09 -17.89 8.02
C PRO A 648 39.42 -17.15 8.18
N ASP A 649 40.54 -17.87 8.26
CA ASP A 649 41.89 -17.31 8.32
C ASP A 649 42.51 -17.05 6.93
N GLY A 650 41.82 -17.43 5.85
CA GLY A 650 42.24 -17.26 4.45
C GLY A 650 43.38 -18.19 4.00
N LYS A 651 43.85 -19.08 4.87
CA LYS A 651 45.03 -19.94 4.60
C LYS A 651 44.69 -21.22 3.87
N GLN A 652 43.42 -21.59 3.76
CA GLN A 652 43.00 -22.82 3.12
C GLN A 652 41.79 -22.57 2.22
N ILE A 653 41.74 -23.30 1.11
CA ILE A 653 40.59 -23.39 0.23
C ILE A 653 40.07 -24.82 0.33
N ALA A 654 38.79 -25.01 0.59
CA ALA A 654 38.13 -26.30 0.51
C ALA A 654 37.29 -26.39 -0.76
N SER A 655 37.18 -27.59 -1.33
CA SER A 655 36.39 -27.87 -2.52
C SER A 655 35.68 -29.20 -2.43
N GLY A 656 34.49 -29.29 -3.02
CA GLY A 656 33.72 -30.52 -3.15
C GLY A 656 33.53 -30.89 -4.61
N SER A 657 33.69 -32.17 -4.94
CA SER A 657 33.75 -32.66 -6.31
C SER A 657 32.88 -33.88 -6.56
N ASN A 658 32.56 -34.08 -7.83
CA ASN A 658 31.93 -35.30 -8.33
C ASN A 658 32.83 -36.54 -8.18
N ASP A 659 34.12 -36.37 -7.91
CA ASP A 659 35.05 -37.46 -7.60
C ASP A 659 34.89 -38.04 -6.19
N GLN A 660 33.84 -37.62 -5.46
CA GLN A 660 33.48 -38.09 -4.13
C GLN A 660 34.45 -37.63 -3.03
N THR A 661 35.36 -36.71 -3.35
CA THR A 661 36.36 -36.21 -2.40
C THR A 661 36.10 -34.76 -2.02
N VAL A 662 36.47 -34.41 -0.79
CA VAL A 662 36.66 -33.03 -0.38
C VAL A 662 38.14 -32.69 -0.51
N GLY A 663 38.46 -31.74 -1.39
CA GLY A 663 39.81 -31.22 -1.56
C GLY A 663 40.08 -30.11 -0.55
N VAL A 664 41.29 -30.06 0.00
CA VAL A 664 41.75 -28.92 0.80
C VAL A 664 43.10 -28.49 0.27
N TRP A 665 43.21 -27.21 -0.03
CA TRP A 665 44.29 -26.61 -0.80
C TRP A 665 44.87 -25.42 -0.04
N ASP A 666 46.16 -25.19 -0.23
CA ASP A 666 46.82 -23.97 0.22
C ASP A 666 46.80 -22.96 -0.96
N PRO A 667 46.29 -21.73 -0.79
CA PRO A 667 46.26 -20.73 -1.85
C PRO A 667 47.67 -20.22 -2.24
N ILE A 668 48.67 -20.36 -1.36
CA ILE A 668 50.03 -19.84 -1.52
C ILE A 668 50.97 -20.93 -2.06
N ILE A 669 50.88 -22.16 -1.55
CA ILE A 669 51.82 -23.26 -1.90
C ILE A 669 51.26 -24.17 -3.01
N ASN A 670 52.12 -24.67 -3.91
CA ASN A 670 51.77 -25.57 -5.04
C ASN A 670 51.09 -26.91 -4.58
N PRO A 671 50.36 -27.61 -5.47
CA PRO A 671 49.08 -28.23 -5.15
C PRO A 671 49.15 -29.74 -4.91
N SER A 672 49.47 -30.16 -3.69
CA SER A 672 49.13 -31.53 -3.28
C SER A 672 47.83 -31.50 -2.47
N PRO A 673 46.72 -32.06 -2.98
CA PRO A 673 45.52 -32.19 -2.17
C PRO A 673 45.82 -33.11 -0.98
N ASN A 674 45.22 -32.83 0.16
CA ASN A 674 44.88 -33.88 1.12
C ASN A 674 43.41 -34.26 0.87
N PRO A 675 43.11 -35.11 -0.15
CA PRO A 675 41.74 -35.44 -0.49
C PRO A 675 41.11 -36.27 0.63
N LEU A 676 39.99 -35.79 1.14
CA LEU A 676 39.22 -36.48 2.17
C LEU A 676 38.20 -37.40 1.48
N LYS A 677 38.42 -38.72 1.56
CA LYS A 677 37.72 -39.76 0.77
C LYS A 677 36.67 -40.52 1.57
N GLU A 678 35.84 -39.84 2.33
CA GLU A 678 34.84 -40.50 3.20
C GLU A 678 33.41 -40.43 2.65
N HIS A 679 33.15 -39.61 1.64
CA HIS A 679 31.86 -39.57 0.96
C HIS A 679 31.77 -40.66 -0.09
N MET A 680 30.57 -41.21 -0.28
CA MET A 680 30.33 -42.29 -1.24
C MET A 680 29.84 -41.80 -2.61
N LEU A 681 29.37 -40.56 -2.67
CA LEU A 681 28.84 -39.92 -3.88
C LEU A 681 29.33 -38.46 -3.97
N ALA A 682 28.88 -37.74 -5.00
CA ALA A 682 29.28 -36.36 -5.28
C ALA A 682 29.06 -35.42 -4.09
N VAL A 683 30.06 -34.58 -3.80
CA VAL A 683 30.00 -33.56 -2.76
C VAL A 683 29.45 -32.26 -3.36
N TRP A 684 28.32 -31.77 -2.84
CA TRP A 684 27.59 -30.63 -3.41
C TRP A 684 27.94 -29.29 -2.78
N SER A 685 28.10 -29.23 -1.45
CA SER A 685 28.39 -27.98 -0.74
C SER A 685 29.36 -28.22 0.41
N VAL A 686 30.25 -27.25 0.63
CA VAL A 686 31.25 -27.24 1.71
C VAL A 686 31.24 -25.88 2.40
N ALA A 687 31.28 -25.86 3.73
CA ALA A 687 31.32 -24.63 4.53
C ALA A 687 32.29 -24.77 5.70
N PHE A 688 33.03 -23.70 6.02
CA PHE A 688 33.83 -23.62 7.23
C PHE A 688 33.02 -23.05 8.39
N LEU A 689 33.31 -23.52 9.61
CA LEU A 689 32.84 -22.86 10.82
C LEU A 689 33.67 -21.59 11.08
N SER A 690 33.09 -20.62 11.79
CA SER A 690 33.71 -19.32 12.05
C SER A 690 35.03 -19.40 12.83
N ASP A 691 35.24 -20.45 13.61
CA ASP A 691 36.48 -20.70 14.35
C ASP A 691 37.61 -21.32 13.52
N GLY A 692 37.31 -21.75 12.28
CA GLY A 692 38.25 -22.43 11.38
C GLY A 692 38.70 -23.83 11.85
N LYS A 693 38.19 -24.32 12.99
CA LYS A 693 38.55 -25.65 13.51
C LYS A 693 37.80 -26.76 12.80
N TRP A 694 36.58 -26.47 12.36
CA TRP A 694 35.69 -27.43 11.75
C TRP A 694 35.31 -27.01 10.34
N MET A 695 35.12 -28.01 9.48
CA MET A 695 34.54 -27.86 8.15
C MET A 695 33.38 -28.83 8.02
N VAL A 696 32.35 -28.45 7.28
CA VAL A 696 31.19 -29.29 7.00
C VAL A 696 31.10 -29.52 5.50
N SER A 697 30.84 -30.75 5.10
CA SER A 697 30.54 -31.11 3.71
C SER A 697 29.20 -31.83 3.63
N SER A 698 28.49 -31.60 2.53
CA SER A 698 27.21 -32.23 2.21
C SER A 698 27.31 -32.95 0.87
N SER A 699 26.63 -34.09 0.76
CA SER A 699 26.81 -35.01 -0.36
C SER A 699 25.51 -35.63 -0.84
N ASN A 700 25.56 -36.08 -2.09
CA ASN A 700 24.51 -36.87 -2.73
C ASN A 700 24.32 -38.25 -2.08
N ASP A 701 25.23 -38.68 -1.19
CA ASP A 701 25.10 -39.87 -0.35
C ASP A 701 24.15 -39.69 0.85
N LYS A 702 23.43 -38.56 0.86
CA LYS A 702 22.47 -38.15 1.91
C LYS A 702 23.12 -37.81 3.24
N SER A 703 24.45 -37.71 3.28
CA SER A 703 25.16 -37.41 4.52
C SER A 703 25.75 -36.01 4.57
N VAL A 704 25.81 -35.48 5.78
CA VAL A 704 26.56 -34.29 6.14
C VAL A 704 27.69 -34.71 7.07
N LYS A 705 28.94 -34.45 6.68
CA LYS A 705 30.14 -34.82 7.44
C LYS A 705 30.80 -33.58 8.02
N VAL A 706 31.21 -33.65 9.28
CA VAL A 706 31.98 -32.61 9.97
C VAL A 706 33.42 -33.08 10.15
N TRP A 707 34.37 -32.26 9.72
CA TRP A 707 35.80 -32.55 9.64
C TRP A 707 36.60 -31.74 10.64
N ASP A 708 37.52 -32.40 11.34
CA ASP A 708 38.54 -31.74 12.17
C ASP A 708 39.67 -31.22 11.27
N MET A 709 39.84 -29.89 11.19
CA MET A 709 40.82 -29.26 10.30
C MET A 709 42.25 -29.17 10.87
N PRO A 710 42.46 -28.86 12.17
CA PRO A 710 43.80 -28.79 12.77
C PRO A 710 44.56 -30.12 12.85
N SER A 711 43.84 -31.25 12.86
CA SER A 711 44.46 -32.57 12.97
C SER A 711 45.28 -32.95 11.71
N LYS A 712 46.51 -33.46 11.90
CA LYS A 712 47.34 -34.01 10.79
C LYS A 712 46.65 -35.17 10.06
N LYS A 713 45.73 -35.84 10.73
CA LYS A 713 44.87 -36.91 10.19
C LYS A 713 43.43 -36.41 10.28
N ARG A 714 43.01 -35.66 9.26
CA ARG A 714 41.67 -35.06 9.16
C ARG A 714 40.64 -36.18 9.09
N THR A 715 39.94 -36.43 10.19
CA THR A 715 38.91 -37.47 10.30
C THR A 715 37.52 -36.85 10.37
N VAL A 716 36.51 -37.61 9.91
CA VAL A 716 35.11 -37.27 10.16
C VAL A 716 34.87 -37.42 11.65
N LYS A 717 34.51 -36.33 12.32
CA LYS A 717 34.15 -36.36 13.74
C LYS A 717 32.67 -36.63 13.93
N ARG A 718 31.81 -36.13 13.03
CA ARG A 718 30.36 -36.25 13.13
C ARG A 718 29.73 -36.48 11.76
N LEU A 719 28.69 -37.30 11.73
CA LEU A 719 27.89 -37.64 10.55
C LEU A 719 26.42 -37.42 10.86
N TRP A 720 25.73 -36.67 10.00
CA TRP A 720 24.27 -36.60 9.98
C TRP A 720 23.76 -37.23 8.69
N LYS A 721 22.59 -37.88 8.73
CA LYS A 721 21.93 -38.46 7.56
C LYS A 721 20.57 -37.80 7.35
N HIS A 722 20.33 -37.41 6.11
CA HIS A 722 19.02 -37.03 5.59
C HIS A 722 18.37 -38.24 4.91
N ASP A 723 17.06 -38.15 4.69
CA ASP A 723 16.33 -39.15 3.92
C ASP A 723 16.59 -39.05 2.41
N THR A 724 16.97 -37.86 1.93
CA THR A 724 17.28 -37.56 0.52
C THR A 724 18.62 -36.85 0.35
N GLU A 725 19.00 -36.56 -0.90
CA GLU A 725 20.29 -35.92 -1.21
C GLU A 725 20.40 -34.52 -0.61
N VAL A 726 21.59 -34.17 -0.09
CA VAL A 726 21.84 -32.87 0.54
C VAL A 726 22.60 -31.97 -0.42
N TYR A 727 22.02 -30.82 -0.76
CA TYR A 727 22.59 -29.91 -1.76
C TYR A 727 23.28 -28.69 -1.16
N ALA A 728 22.83 -28.21 0.00
CA ALA A 728 23.34 -26.98 0.59
C ALA A 728 23.70 -27.17 2.06
N VAL A 729 24.78 -26.54 2.49
CA VAL A 729 25.15 -26.42 3.90
C VAL A 729 25.67 -25.02 4.18
N ALA A 730 25.27 -24.44 5.31
CA ALA A 730 25.76 -23.15 5.79
C ALA A 730 25.98 -23.20 7.30
N CYS A 731 26.95 -22.43 7.80
CA CYS A 731 27.23 -22.30 9.22
C CYS A 731 27.27 -20.82 9.63
N SER A 732 26.78 -20.55 10.84
CA SER A 732 26.70 -19.20 11.41
C SER A 732 27.95 -18.87 12.22
N SER A 733 28.11 -17.59 12.56
CA SER A 733 29.14 -17.12 13.48
C SER A 733 28.99 -17.71 14.89
N LYS A 734 27.78 -18.13 15.26
CA LYS A 734 27.41 -18.72 16.56
C LYS A 734 27.49 -20.25 16.59
N GLN A 735 28.25 -20.87 15.67
CA GLN A 735 28.45 -22.32 15.61
C GLN A 735 27.19 -23.16 15.32
N THR A 736 26.11 -22.52 14.89
CA THR A 736 24.90 -23.18 14.38
C THR A 736 25.09 -23.49 12.90
N CYS A 737 24.85 -24.72 12.49
CA CYS A 737 24.92 -25.15 11.10
C CYS A 737 23.57 -25.65 10.60
N VAL A 738 23.38 -25.55 9.29
CA VAL A 738 22.12 -25.86 8.60
C VAL A 738 22.41 -26.61 7.33
N SER A 739 21.62 -27.64 7.04
CA SER A 739 21.66 -28.34 5.76
C SER A 739 20.27 -28.44 5.19
N GLY A 740 20.22 -28.32 3.86
CA GLY A 740 19.00 -28.42 3.08
C GLY A 740 19.10 -29.56 2.08
N SER A 741 18.05 -30.37 2.06
CA SER A 741 17.92 -31.52 1.16
C SER A 741 17.02 -31.26 -0.05
N LYS A 742 17.03 -32.23 -0.96
CA LYS A 742 16.27 -32.23 -2.23
C LYS A 742 14.75 -32.28 -2.05
N ASP A 743 14.27 -32.92 -1.00
CA ASP A 743 12.84 -32.93 -0.61
C ASP A 743 12.42 -31.65 0.13
N GLY A 744 13.36 -30.73 0.39
CA GLY A 744 13.11 -29.47 1.06
C GLY A 744 13.23 -29.54 2.58
N VAL A 745 13.68 -30.66 3.17
CA VAL A 745 13.91 -30.76 4.61
C VAL A 745 15.13 -29.94 5.02
N ILE A 746 14.99 -29.26 6.17
CA ILE A 746 16.06 -28.48 6.77
C ILE A 746 16.35 -29.04 8.15
N TYR A 747 17.61 -29.42 8.38
CA TYR A 747 18.10 -29.68 9.74
C TYR A 747 18.90 -28.48 10.23
N PHE A 748 18.68 -28.14 11.49
CA PHE A 748 19.54 -27.26 12.28
C PHE A 748 20.28 -28.10 13.31
N TRP A 749 21.57 -27.90 13.45
CA TRP A 749 22.36 -28.51 14.52
C TRP A 749 23.43 -27.55 15.02
N ASP A 750 23.76 -27.69 16.30
CA ASP A 750 24.88 -26.99 16.91
C ASP A 750 26.16 -27.85 16.76
N SER A 751 27.29 -27.23 16.47
CA SER A 751 28.56 -27.96 16.43
C SER A 751 29.02 -28.41 17.82
N GLU A 752 28.68 -27.66 18.88
CA GLU A 752 29.12 -27.95 20.25
C GLU A 752 28.19 -28.91 20.99
N LYS A 753 26.88 -28.89 20.70
CA LYS A 753 25.90 -29.77 21.36
C LYS A 753 25.66 -31.05 20.54
N GLU A 754 25.84 -32.21 21.16
CA GLU A 754 25.82 -33.50 20.45
C GLU A 754 24.42 -33.99 20.05
N ASN A 755 23.36 -33.58 20.74
CA ASN A 755 22.02 -34.20 20.60
C ASN A 755 20.88 -33.23 20.23
N GLU A 756 21.17 -31.97 19.90
CA GLU A 756 20.13 -31.00 19.53
C GLU A 756 20.09 -30.82 18.01
N VAL A 757 19.25 -31.62 17.35
CA VAL A 757 18.85 -31.41 15.96
C VAL A 757 17.41 -30.94 15.92
N ILE A 758 17.16 -29.87 15.18
CA ILE A 758 15.82 -29.37 14.93
C ILE A 758 15.50 -29.61 13.46
N GLU A 759 14.51 -30.46 13.23
CA GLU A 759 13.98 -30.78 11.92
C GLU A 759 12.80 -29.88 11.56
N VAL A 760 12.92 -29.23 10.40
CA VAL A 760 11.91 -28.33 9.86
C VAL A 760 11.56 -28.78 8.44
N HIS A 761 10.27 -29.09 8.24
CA HIS A 761 9.71 -29.38 6.93
C HIS A 761 8.93 -28.15 6.45
N PRO A 762 9.38 -27.43 5.41
CA PRO A 762 8.56 -26.44 4.74
C PRO A 762 7.35 -27.12 4.11
N LYS A 763 6.19 -26.44 4.17
CA LYS A 763 4.91 -26.96 3.67
C LYS A 763 4.87 -27.23 2.16
N ASP A 764 5.82 -26.67 1.41
CA ASP A 764 5.79 -26.61 -0.06
C ASP A 764 6.68 -27.64 -0.77
N GLU A 765 7.37 -28.55 -0.05
CA GLU A 765 8.17 -29.68 -0.60
C GLU A 765 8.99 -29.34 -1.88
N TYR A 766 9.77 -28.26 -1.85
CA TYR A 766 10.69 -27.92 -2.93
C TYR A 766 12.13 -28.07 -2.47
N GLY A 767 12.96 -28.65 -3.34
CA GLY A 767 14.38 -28.85 -3.07
C GLY A 767 15.13 -27.56 -2.79
N ILE A 768 15.99 -27.62 -1.78
CA ILE A 768 16.82 -26.50 -1.37
C ILE A 768 18.10 -26.51 -2.19
N CYS A 769 18.39 -25.38 -2.82
CA CYS A 769 19.54 -25.23 -3.70
C CYS A 769 20.69 -24.47 -3.03
N SER A 770 20.39 -23.52 -2.13
CA SER A 770 21.40 -22.71 -1.44
C SER A 770 20.90 -22.22 -0.10
N LEU A 771 21.82 -22.04 0.85
CA LEU A 771 21.55 -21.54 2.20
C LEU A 771 22.57 -20.46 2.59
N ALA A 772 22.13 -19.43 3.30
CA ALA A 772 23.03 -18.43 3.87
C ALA A 772 22.48 -17.82 5.15
N PHE A 773 23.35 -17.64 6.15
CA PHE A 773 23.02 -16.94 7.38
C PHE A 773 23.18 -15.43 7.23
N SER A 774 22.38 -14.67 7.98
CA SER A 774 22.62 -13.25 8.21
C SER A 774 23.86 -13.06 9.09
N GLN A 775 24.44 -11.86 9.02
CA GLN A 775 25.69 -11.54 9.73
C GLN A 775 25.57 -11.73 11.26
N ASP A 776 24.40 -11.43 11.80
CA ASP A 776 24.05 -11.58 13.23
C ASP A 776 23.71 -13.04 13.62
N GLY A 777 23.60 -13.95 12.65
CA GLY A 777 23.19 -15.32 12.83
C GLY A 777 21.76 -15.48 13.37
N GLU A 778 20.89 -14.48 13.17
CA GLU A 778 19.49 -14.52 13.62
C GLU A 778 18.52 -14.90 12.51
N SER A 779 18.91 -14.76 11.24
CA SER A 779 18.07 -15.08 10.08
C SER A 779 18.81 -15.99 9.09
N ILE A 780 18.03 -16.70 8.28
CA ILE A 780 18.53 -17.56 7.20
C ILE A 780 17.78 -17.29 5.90
N ALA A 781 18.52 -17.23 4.80
CA ALA A 781 18.02 -17.12 3.45
C ALA A 781 18.15 -18.48 2.76
N ILE A 782 17.07 -18.89 2.09
CA ILE A 782 16.93 -20.21 1.48
C ILE A 782 16.60 -19.98 0.00
N GLY A 783 17.48 -20.43 -0.88
CA GLY A 783 17.23 -20.49 -2.31
C GLY A 783 16.58 -21.82 -2.68
N CYS A 784 15.41 -21.77 -3.31
CA CYS A 784 14.62 -22.96 -3.61
C CYS A 784 14.57 -23.26 -5.12
N GLN A 785 14.27 -24.52 -5.45
CA GLN A 785 14.16 -25.00 -6.82
C GLN A 785 12.97 -24.41 -7.58
N ASP A 786 11.95 -23.92 -6.87
CA ASP A 786 10.78 -23.22 -7.44
C ASP A 786 11.10 -21.78 -7.92
N GLY A 787 12.35 -21.33 -7.77
CA GLY A 787 12.76 -19.97 -8.12
C GLY A 787 12.39 -18.92 -7.08
N LYS A 788 12.00 -19.33 -5.88
CA LYS A 788 11.68 -18.42 -4.78
C LYS A 788 12.81 -18.37 -3.78
N VAL A 789 12.98 -17.22 -3.14
CA VAL A 789 13.88 -17.08 -1.98
C VAL A 789 13.02 -16.95 -0.73
N ARG A 790 13.28 -17.79 0.26
CA ARG A 790 12.57 -17.79 1.54
C ARG A 790 13.49 -17.27 2.64
N ILE A 791 13.02 -16.29 3.42
CA ILE A 791 13.75 -15.78 4.58
C ILE A 791 13.06 -16.22 5.87
N TRP A 792 13.84 -16.81 6.76
CA TRP A 792 13.39 -17.38 8.03
C TRP A 792 14.14 -16.73 9.20
N ASP A 793 13.43 -16.43 10.29
CA ASP A 793 14.00 -15.90 11.54
C ASP A 793 14.15 -17.03 12.56
N LEU A 794 15.38 -17.24 13.03
CA LEU A 794 15.76 -18.33 13.92
C LEU A 794 15.23 -18.15 15.33
N LYS A 795 15.04 -16.92 15.81
CA LYS A 795 14.38 -16.68 17.11
C LYS A 795 12.96 -17.22 17.11
N THR A 796 12.32 -17.20 15.95
CA THR A 796 10.93 -17.65 15.81
C THR A 796 10.83 -19.15 15.61
N LEU A 797 11.79 -19.75 14.89
CA LEU A 797 11.88 -21.19 14.64
C LEU A 797 12.31 -22.01 15.86
N LEU A 798 13.30 -21.54 16.63
CA LEU A 798 13.84 -22.28 17.78
C LEU A 798 12.84 -22.37 18.96
N PHE A 799 11.78 -21.55 18.96
CA PHE A 799 10.69 -21.64 19.94
C PHE A 799 9.66 -22.75 19.64
N GLN A 800 9.73 -23.42 18.47
CA GLN A 800 8.66 -24.30 17.99
C GLN A 800 8.78 -25.79 18.36
N LYS A 801 9.95 -26.32 18.71
CA LYS A 801 10.09 -27.77 18.98
C LYS A 801 11.12 -28.08 20.06
N SER A 802 10.77 -29.03 20.94
CA SER A 802 11.75 -29.77 21.75
C SER A 802 12.67 -30.57 20.81
N PRO A 803 13.99 -30.61 21.07
CA PRO A 803 14.94 -31.37 20.25
C PRO A 803 14.49 -32.83 20.16
N GLN A 804 14.33 -33.34 18.93
CA GLN A 804 14.12 -34.78 18.75
C GLN A 804 15.50 -35.43 18.54
N PRO A 805 15.78 -36.55 19.21
CA PRO A 805 17.00 -37.30 18.97
C PRO A 805 16.93 -37.92 17.57
N VAL A 806 17.60 -37.31 16.60
CA VAL A 806 17.89 -37.94 15.31
C VAL A 806 19.01 -38.95 15.56
N GLY A 807 18.81 -40.20 15.14
CA GLY A 807 19.74 -41.30 15.41
C GLY A 807 21.17 -40.98 14.99
N LEU A 808 22.06 -40.86 15.98
CA LEU A 808 23.50 -40.72 15.77
C LEU A 808 24.06 -42.09 15.38
N THR A 809 24.59 -42.24 14.18
CA THR A 809 25.42 -43.40 13.85
C THR A 809 26.88 -42.99 13.88
N ASP A 810 27.70 -43.73 14.61
CA ASP A 810 29.14 -43.57 14.63
C ASP A 810 29.76 -43.86 13.24
N SER A 811 31.07 -43.61 13.09
CA SER A 811 31.81 -43.88 11.85
C SER A 811 31.80 -45.35 11.40
N ASN A 812 31.23 -46.26 12.22
CA ASN A 812 31.13 -47.69 11.95
C ASN A 812 29.70 -48.13 11.57
N GLY A 813 28.72 -47.22 11.53
CA GLY A 813 27.38 -47.51 11.03
C GLY A 813 26.50 -48.33 11.97
N THR A 814 26.76 -48.29 13.29
CA THR A 814 25.84 -48.85 14.30
C THR A 814 24.99 -47.75 14.91
N ILE A 815 23.67 -48.01 15.00
CA ILE A 815 22.65 -47.13 15.61
C ILE A 815 22.80 -47.13 17.12
#